data_AF-A0A0Q6WTI1-F1
#
_entry.id   AF-A0A0Q6WTI1-F1
#
_cell.length_a   1.000
_cell.length_b   1.000
_cell.length_c   1.000
_cell.angle_alpha   90.00
_cell.angle_beta   90.00
_cell.angle_gamma   90.00
#
_symmetry.space_group_name_H-M   'P 1'
#
loop_
_entity.id
_entity.type
_entity.pdbx_description
1 polymer ?
#
loop_
_entity_poly.entity_id
_entity_poly.type
_entity_poly.pdbx_seq_one_letter_code
_entity_poly.pdbx_strand_id
1 'polypeptide(L)'
;MSRPLLSLVASLALLAGASQAAVAADKPAAVAKAPKPAKRYTIEQFMATVNIGGASFSADESRILFHSNETGIFNVYAMPVGGGKPVQLTNSKTDSHYAVGFFPGDDRFLYTRDQAGNELNHLYVRELDGSEKDLTPGDKLKASFAGWSGDDTAFYVTTNERDPRFFDLYRLDAKTYARTLVFKNEAGWELSDISRDGRWLAVGKINTTADSDVHLVDLKSGEVKHITKHQGVANYTPQDFTPDSRELLMTSNDGGEFTRVIGYDLASGATREIEKADWDVDYTAFSKDGRYRITGINADASIALRLYRDGKPMALPQLPGGDVRGVTFSRSGKRMAFYVNGDRSPNNLFVAEVGSNAAPKQLTQSLSKDIDPAELVDASIARFKSFDGMVVPSVYMLPKEASPTHKVPAIVWVHGGPGGQTKRGYSALMQYFVNNGYAVLGINNRGSSGYGKSFFTADDGKHGREPLWDCIEAKTFLAGTGVIDPERIGIVGGSYGGYMVLSAMAFRPEAFKVGIDIFGVANWIRTLESIPPYWESFRLALYQEVGDPVKDRERLMATSPLFHASEIRKPLMVIQGANDPRVIKPESDDIVAAVKKNNVPVDYLVFDDEGHGFSKKKNTLEANRRMVEFLDKYLKPGISQPVK
;
A
#
# COMPACT_ATOMS: atom_id res chain seq x y z
N MET A 1 -36.11 -75.45 -35.26
CA MET A 1 -36.73 -74.21 -35.77
C MET A 1 -35.75 -73.05 -35.55
N SER A 2 -34.58 -72.89 -36.18
CA SER A 2 -34.02 -73.20 -37.51
C SER A 2 -34.50 -72.33 -38.68
N ARG A 3 -33.96 -71.08 -38.68
CA ARG A 3 -33.34 -70.32 -39.82
C ARG A 3 -34.26 -69.81 -40.96
N PRO A 4 -33.81 -68.90 -41.86
CA PRO A 4 -32.65 -67.96 -41.86
C PRO A 4 -32.90 -66.56 -42.51
N LEU A 5 -31.80 -65.79 -42.70
CA LEU A 5 -31.41 -64.76 -43.72
C LEU A 5 -31.00 -63.40 -43.10
N LEU A 6 -29.94 -62.68 -43.50
CA LEU A 6 -28.83 -62.85 -44.45
C LEU A 6 -27.74 -61.77 -44.12
N SER A 7 -26.49 -61.97 -44.54
CA SER A 7 -25.32 -61.07 -44.35
C SER A 7 -25.16 -60.01 -45.46
N LEU A 8 -24.43 -58.90 -45.22
CA LEU A 8 -23.14 -58.53 -45.88
C LEU A 8 -22.60 -57.14 -45.46
N VAL A 9 -21.28 -57.13 -45.26
CA VAL A 9 -20.18 -56.12 -45.17
C VAL A 9 -20.36 -54.73 -45.85
N ALA A 10 -19.88 -53.64 -45.21
CA ALA A 10 -18.76 -52.77 -45.67
C ALA A 10 -18.62 -51.40 -44.96
N SER A 11 -17.36 -50.97 -44.87
CA SER A 11 -16.69 -49.85 -44.18
C SER A 11 -17.15 -48.43 -44.51
N LEU A 12 -16.89 -47.45 -43.62
CA LEU A 12 -16.33 -46.14 -44.02
C LEU A 12 -15.73 -45.37 -42.82
N ALA A 13 -14.50 -44.88 -43.01
CA ALA A 13 -13.79 -43.95 -42.14
C ALA A 13 -14.29 -42.50 -42.37
N LEU A 14 -14.33 -41.68 -41.32
CA LEU A 14 -14.61 -40.24 -41.43
C LEU A 14 -13.35 -39.44 -41.06
N LEU A 15 -12.80 -38.81 -42.10
CA LEU A 15 -11.69 -37.87 -42.09
C LEU A 15 -12.10 -36.50 -41.54
N ALA A 16 -11.11 -35.84 -40.95
CA ALA A 16 -11.11 -34.46 -40.49
C ALA A 16 -11.50 -33.46 -41.59
N GLY A 17 -12.37 -32.51 -41.25
CA GLY A 17 -12.68 -31.32 -42.03
C GLY A 17 -12.24 -30.06 -41.28
N ALA A 18 -11.19 -29.42 -41.75
CA ALA A 18 -10.78 -28.09 -41.33
C ALA A 18 -11.73 -27.04 -41.92
N SER A 19 -12.36 -26.22 -41.06
CA SER A 19 -13.03 -25.00 -41.51
C SER A 19 -12.13 -23.79 -41.23
N GLN A 20 -11.55 -23.24 -42.29
CA GLN A 20 -10.89 -21.93 -42.29
C GLN A 20 -11.90 -20.85 -41.88
N ALA A 21 -11.66 -20.21 -40.73
CA ALA A 21 -12.33 -18.96 -40.41
C ALA A 21 -11.69 -17.86 -41.27
N ALA A 22 -12.48 -17.31 -42.19
CA ALA A 22 -12.08 -16.18 -43.02
C ALA A 22 -11.76 -14.97 -42.14
N VAL A 23 -10.56 -14.41 -42.32
CA VAL A 23 -10.14 -13.15 -41.74
C VAL A 23 -10.99 -12.05 -42.36
N ALA A 24 -11.93 -11.50 -41.58
CA ALA A 24 -12.63 -10.29 -41.95
C ALA A 24 -11.62 -9.14 -41.92
N ALA A 25 -11.31 -8.57 -43.09
CA ALA A 25 -10.51 -7.37 -43.20
C ALA A 25 -11.27 -6.20 -42.55
N ASP A 26 -10.72 -5.67 -41.46
CA ASP A 26 -11.23 -4.48 -40.80
C ASP A 26 -11.24 -3.30 -41.77
N LYS A 27 -12.36 -2.55 -41.76
CA LYS A 27 -12.51 -1.29 -42.48
C LYS A 27 -11.40 -0.31 -42.05
N PRO A 28 -10.88 0.54 -42.96
CA PRO A 28 -9.88 1.54 -42.59
C PRO A 28 -10.43 2.44 -41.49
N ALA A 29 -9.69 2.49 -40.37
CA ALA A 29 -9.99 3.32 -39.23
C ALA A 29 -10.21 4.77 -39.66
N ALA A 30 -11.30 5.37 -39.19
CA ALA A 30 -11.53 6.81 -39.34
C ALA A 30 -10.29 7.57 -38.86
N VAL A 31 -9.81 8.50 -39.68
CA VAL A 31 -8.66 9.36 -39.40
C VAL A 31 -8.80 9.91 -37.98
N ALA A 32 -7.91 9.47 -37.09
CA ALA A 32 -7.91 9.91 -35.70
C ALA A 32 -7.80 11.44 -35.68
N LYS A 33 -8.76 12.10 -35.04
CA LYS A 33 -8.65 13.54 -34.75
C LYS A 33 -7.30 13.78 -34.06
N ALA A 34 -6.58 14.80 -34.51
CA ALA A 34 -5.32 15.20 -33.89
C ALA A 34 -5.48 15.28 -32.35
N PRO A 35 -4.51 14.77 -31.56
CA PRO A 35 -4.62 14.77 -30.10
C PRO A 35 -4.87 16.19 -29.62
N LYS A 36 -5.97 16.41 -28.89
CA LYS A 36 -6.20 17.70 -28.23
C LYS A 36 -5.16 17.83 -27.10
N PRO A 37 -4.39 18.93 -27.02
CA PRO A 37 -3.53 19.17 -25.88
C PRO A 37 -4.36 19.13 -24.60
N ALA A 38 -4.01 18.25 -23.65
CA ALA A 38 -4.67 18.23 -22.35
C ALA A 38 -4.40 19.57 -21.64
N LYS A 39 -5.39 20.06 -20.88
CA LYS A 39 -5.18 21.24 -20.03
C LYS A 39 -4.07 20.92 -19.03
N ARG A 40 -3.02 21.74 -19.01
CA ARG A 40 -1.94 21.68 -18.02
C ARG A 40 -2.38 22.37 -16.74
N TYR A 41 -2.11 21.76 -15.60
CA TYR A 41 -2.39 22.30 -14.27
C TYR A 41 -1.07 22.53 -13.53
N THR A 42 -1.03 23.55 -12.68
CA THR A 42 0.14 23.84 -11.86
C THR A 42 0.24 22.83 -10.71
N ILE A 43 1.43 22.74 -10.11
CA ILE A 43 1.62 21.91 -8.91
C ILE A 43 0.73 22.40 -7.76
N GLU A 44 0.50 23.70 -7.61
CA GLU A 44 -0.38 24.27 -6.58
C GLU A 44 -1.81 23.73 -6.73
N GLN A 45 -2.31 23.61 -7.96
CA GLN A 45 -3.64 23.05 -8.23
C GLN A 45 -3.70 21.56 -7.86
N PHE A 46 -2.67 20.78 -8.17
CA PHE A 46 -2.60 19.37 -7.75
C PHE A 46 -2.50 19.24 -6.22
N MET A 47 -1.68 20.06 -5.57
CA MET A 47 -1.46 20.03 -4.13
C MET A 47 -2.60 20.67 -3.33
N ALA A 48 -3.51 21.40 -3.98
CA ALA A 48 -4.79 21.79 -3.41
C ALA A 48 -5.73 20.58 -3.20
N THR A 49 -5.51 19.47 -3.91
CA THR A 49 -6.18 18.18 -3.62
C THR A 49 -5.92 17.77 -2.18
N VAL A 50 -6.98 17.37 -1.48
CA VAL A 50 -6.91 16.99 -0.06
C VAL A 50 -6.81 15.48 0.05
N ASN A 51 -5.95 15.01 0.94
CA ASN A 51 -5.90 13.61 1.34
C ASN A 51 -6.71 13.46 2.62
N ILE A 52 -7.57 12.43 2.61
CA ILE A 52 -8.41 12.07 3.75
C ILE A 52 -8.31 10.57 4.04
N GLY A 53 -8.50 10.21 5.30
CA GLY A 53 -8.46 8.84 5.80
C GLY A 53 -9.09 8.73 7.18
N GLY A 54 -9.21 7.48 7.67
CA GLY A 54 -9.87 7.16 8.94
C GLY A 54 -11.39 7.35 8.91
N ALA A 55 -12.13 6.49 9.60
CA ALA A 55 -13.58 6.60 9.68
C ALA A 55 -14.05 6.01 11.01
N SER A 56 -14.78 6.79 11.80
CA SER A 56 -15.41 6.30 13.03
C SER A 56 -16.70 7.04 13.29
N PHE A 57 -17.80 6.31 13.51
CA PHE A 57 -19.09 6.90 13.84
C PHE A 57 -19.11 7.37 15.31
N SER A 58 -19.73 8.51 15.58
CA SER A 58 -20.03 8.95 16.96
C SER A 58 -20.93 7.95 17.67
N ALA A 59 -21.02 8.05 19.00
CA ALA A 59 -21.83 7.13 19.82
C ALA A 59 -23.31 7.06 19.37
N ASP A 60 -23.86 8.19 18.93
CA ASP A 60 -25.22 8.30 18.39
C ASP A 60 -25.31 8.07 16.87
N GLU A 61 -24.18 7.78 16.22
CA GLU A 61 -24.02 7.59 14.77
C GLU A 61 -24.47 8.77 13.91
N SER A 62 -24.57 9.98 14.48
CA SER A 62 -24.98 11.19 13.76
C SER A 62 -23.81 11.90 13.07
N ARG A 63 -22.56 11.60 13.49
CA ARG A 63 -21.34 12.19 12.93
C ARG A 63 -20.31 11.10 12.61
N ILE A 64 -19.35 11.48 11.77
CA ILE A 64 -18.20 10.67 11.41
C ILE A 64 -16.90 11.42 11.65
N LEU A 65 -15.96 10.78 12.34
CA LEU A 65 -14.58 11.21 12.57
C LEU A 65 -13.72 10.76 11.39
N PHE A 66 -12.84 11.64 10.93
CA PHE A 66 -11.82 11.35 9.92
C PHE A 66 -10.63 12.31 10.10
N HIS A 67 -9.55 12.09 9.38
CA HIS A 67 -8.46 13.07 9.29
C HIS A 67 -8.31 13.60 7.87
N SER A 68 -7.84 14.84 7.76
CA SER A 68 -7.70 15.58 6.51
C SER A 68 -6.47 16.47 6.56
N ASN A 69 -5.73 16.56 5.45
CA ASN A 69 -4.59 17.48 5.33
C ASN A 69 -4.97 18.84 4.71
N GLU A 70 -6.25 19.23 4.72
CA GLU A 70 -6.72 20.47 4.10
C GLU A 70 -6.04 21.73 4.65
N THR A 71 -5.61 21.71 5.92
CA THR A 71 -4.88 22.82 6.57
C THR A 71 -3.37 22.80 6.28
N GLY A 72 -2.92 21.94 5.37
CA GLY A 72 -1.52 21.77 5.00
C GLY A 72 -0.81 20.61 5.71
N ILE A 73 -1.41 20.05 6.75
CA ILE A 73 -0.94 18.87 7.49
C ILE A 73 -2.16 18.13 8.05
N PHE A 74 -2.06 16.83 8.30
CA PHE A 74 -3.18 16.05 8.80
C PHE A 74 -3.65 16.54 10.17
N ASN A 75 -4.95 16.84 10.25
CA ASN A 75 -5.67 17.12 11.47
C ASN A 75 -6.94 16.26 11.52
N VAL A 76 -7.51 16.10 12.70
CA VAL A 76 -8.76 15.37 12.91
C VAL A 76 -9.95 16.30 12.70
N TYR A 77 -10.98 15.79 12.04
CA TYR A 77 -12.23 16.46 11.73
C TYR A 77 -13.40 15.55 12.07
N ALA A 78 -14.56 16.15 12.32
CA ALA A 78 -15.83 15.43 12.30
C ALA A 78 -16.86 16.16 11.46
N MET A 79 -17.81 15.42 10.88
CA MET A 79 -18.93 16.01 10.16
C MET A 79 -20.21 15.18 10.30
N PRO A 80 -21.40 15.77 10.10
CA PRO A 80 -22.65 15.01 10.10
C PRO A 80 -22.68 13.94 9.01
N VAL A 81 -23.22 12.76 9.33
CA VAL A 81 -23.38 11.65 8.36
C VAL A 81 -24.37 11.99 7.24
N GLY A 82 -25.23 12.99 7.44
CA GLY A 82 -26.13 13.53 6.41
C GLY A 82 -25.45 14.49 5.42
N GLY A 83 -24.17 14.82 5.63
CA GLY A 83 -23.44 15.87 4.92
C GLY A 83 -23.50 17.22 5.64
N GLY A 84 -22.65 18.14 5.21
CA GLY A 84 -22.49 19.46 5.84
C GLY A 84 -21.03 19.90 5.83
N LYS A 85 -20.73 21.01 6.51
CA LYS A 85 -19.35 21.47 6.65
C LYS A 85 -18.63 20.65 7.73
N PRO A 86 -17.41 20.15 7.47
CA PRO A 86 -16.61 19.51 8.51
C PRO A 86 -16.17 20.51 9.57
N VAL A 87 -16.09 20.04 10.81
CA VAL A 87 -15.57 20.77 11.97
C VAL A 87 -14.18 20.22 12.28
N GLN A 88 -13.19 21.10 12.24
CA GLN A 88 -11.83 20.78 12.63
C GLN A 88 -11.77 20.56 14.15
N LEU A 89 -11.27 19.41 14.58
CA LEU A 89 -11.19 19.01 15.99
C LEU A 89 -9.79 19.13 16.58
N THR A 90 -8.74 19.07 15.76
CA THR A 90 -7.37 19.36 16.18
C THR A 90 -6.77 20.44 15.28
N ASN A 91 -5.81 21.24 15.77
CA ASN A 91 -5.24 22.36 14.99
C ASN A 91 -3.70 22.40 15.00
N SER A 92 -3.09 21.24 14.80
CA SER A 92 -1.64 21.13 14.66
C SER A 92 -1.14 21.83 13.40
N LYS A 93 0.05 22.42 13.50
CA LYS A 93 0.81 23.05 12.41
C LYS A 93 2.16 22.39 12.17
N THR A 94 2.56 21.44 13.03
CA THR A 94 3.89 20.84 13.07
C THR A 94 3.83 19.35 12.79
N ASP A 95 2.92 18.65 13.48
CA ASP A 95 2.85 17.19 13.49
C ASP A 95 1.48 16.70 13.02
N SER A 96 1.48 15.58 12.30
CA SER A 96 0.24 15.03 11.75
C SER A 96 -0.58 14.36 12.84
N HIS A 97 -1.86 14.73 12.94
CA HIS A 97 -2.82 14.07 13.83
C HIS A 97 -3.73 13.15 12.99
N TYR A 98 -3.71 11.86 13.27
CA TYR A 98 -4.51 10.86 12.57
C TYR A 98 -5.63 10.34 13.46
N ALA A 99 -6.87 10.42 12.97
CA ALA A 99 -8.05 9.93 13.67
C ALA A 99 -7.96 8.41 13.94
N VAL A 100 -8.23 7.99 15.17
CA VAL A 100 -8.39 6.57 15.55
C VAL A 100 -9.87 6.23 15.67
N GLY A 101 -10.61 6.90 16.56
CA GLY A 101 -12.05 6.70 16.65
C GLY A 101 -12.73 7.34 17.85
N PHE A 102 -14.05 7.48 17.77
CA PHE A 102 -14.89 7.93 18.89
C PHE A 102 -14.98 6.89 20.00
N PHE A 103 -15.18 7.39 21.21
CA PHE A 103 -15.56 6.56 22.34
C PHE A 103 -16.96 5.96 22.13
N PRO A 104 -17.23 4.75 22.66
CA PRO A 104 -18.51 4.07 22.46
C PRO A 104 -19.72 4.81 23.01
N GLY A 105 -19.57 5.56 24.10
CA GLY A 105 -20.70 6.13 24.85
C GLY A 105 -20.81 7.65 24.80
N ASP A 106 -19.85 8.34 24.20
CA ASP A 106 -19.79 9.81 24.17
C ASP A 106 -18.91 10.30 23.01
N ASP A 107 -18.70 11.62 22.97
CA ASP A 107 -18.02 12.31 21.88
C ASP A 107 -16.51 12.51 22.09
N ARG A 108 -15.93 11.93 23.15
CA ARG A 108 -14.47 11.86 23.25
C ARG A 108 -13.94 11.05 22.07
N PHE A 109 -12.73 11.33 21.64
CA PHE A 109 -12.11 10.56 20.57
C PHE A 109 -10.62 10.37 20.76
N LEU A 110 -10.14 9.26 20.20
CA LEU A 110 -8.73 8.91 20.12
C LEU A 110 -8.13 9.38 18.80
N TYR A 111 -6.87 9.82 18.84
CA TYR A 111 -6.06 10.11 17.67
C TYR A 111 -4.60 9.79 17.96
N THR A 112 -3.80 9.58 16.91
CA THR A 112 -2.35 9.41 17.03
C THR A 112 -1.61 10.62 16.50
N ARG A 113 -0.39 10.81 17.02
CA ARG A 113 0.56 11.83 16.58
C ARG A 113 1.98 11.37 16.91
N ASP A 114 2.92 11.62 16.01
CA ASP A 114 4.36 11.50 16.24
C ASP A 114 5.03 12.87 16.41
N GLN A 115 6.37 12.94 16.41
CA GLN A 115 7.07 14.22 16.37
C GLN A 115 7.93 14.33 15.11
N ALA A 116 7.65 15.33 14.27
CA ALA A 116 8.41 15.67 13.08
C ALA A 116 8.66 14.50 12.09
N GLY A 117 7.75 13.53 12.02
CA GLY A 117 7.86 12.38 11.11
C GLY A 117 8.79 11.27 11.61
N ASN A 118 9.20 11.27 12.88
CA ASN A 118 10.06 10.24 13.47
C ASN A 118 9.38 8.87 13.62
N GLU A 119 8.08 8.77 13.32
CA GLU A 119 7.24 7.58 13.44
C GLU A 119 7.08 7.02 14.87
N LEU A 120 7.48 7.78 15.90
CA LEU A 120 7.27 7.45 17.30
C LEU A 120 5.88 7.92 17.75
N ASN A 121 4.86 7.28 17.17
CA ASN A 121 3.46 7.62 17.42
C ASN A 121 3.10 7.42 18.90
N HIS A 122 2.37 8.38 19.46
CA HIS A 122 1.67 8.25 20.72
C HIS A 122 0.17 8.18 20.48
N LEU A 123 -0.57 7.67 21.47
CA LEU A 123 -2.03 7.68 21.48
C LEU A 123 -2.54 8.80 22.39
N TYR A 124 -3.35 9.70 21.83
CA TYR A 124 -3.96 10.81 22.54
C TYR A 124 -5.48 10.62 22.62
N VAL A 125 -6.07 11.18 23.68
CA VAL A 125 -7.51 11.41 23.77
C VAL A 125 -7.78 12.91 23.77
N ARG A 126 -8.84 13.32 23.07
CA ARG A 126 -9.45 14.65 23.24
C ARG A 126 -10.75 14.53 24.03
N GLU A 127 -10.81 15.26 25.14
CA GLU A 127 -11.93 15.29 26.07
C GLU A 127 -13.09 16.16 25.56
N LEU A 128 -14.25 16.04 26.22
CA LEU A 128 -15.47 16.79 25.85
C LEU A 128 -15.32 18.31 25.99
N ASP A 129 -14.48 18.76 26.91
CA ASP A 129 -14.14 20.18 27.09
C ASP A 129 -13.10 20.68 26.07
N GLY A 130 -12.61 19.78 25.21
CA GLY A 130 -11.61 20.05 24.19
C GLY A 130 -10.16 19.93 24.67
N SER A 131 -9.91 19.63 25.94
CA SER A 131 -8.56 19.34 26.45
C SER A 131 -8.02 18.04 25.86
N GLU A 132 -6.69 17.95 25.73
CA GLU A 132 -6.00 16.80 25.15
C GLU A 132 -5.14 16.13 26.23
N LYS A 133 -5.09 14.80 26.23
CA LYS A 133 -4.25 14.00 27.12
C LYS A 133 -3.49 12.93 26.35
N ASP A 134 -2.18 12.87 26.57
CA ASP A 134 -1.34 11.76 26.11
C ASP A 134 -1.62 10.52 26.98
N LEU A 135 -2.09 9.45 26.37
CA LEU A 135 -2.37 8.18 27.05
C LEU A 135 -1.14 7.28 27.13
N THR A 136 -0.08 7.61 26.39
CA THR A 136 1.17 6.87 26.31
C THR A 136 2.36 7.83 26.45
N PRO A 137 2.44 8.62 27.53
CA PRO A 137 3.51 9.60 27.69
C PRO A 137 4.86 8.91 27.90
N GLY A 138 5.91 9.53 27.37
CA GLY A 138 7.29 9.07 27.52
C GLY A 138 8.13 9.48 26.31
N ASP A 139 9.44 9.23 26.40
CA ASP A 139 10.36 9.53 25.30
C ASP A 139 10.74 8.24 24.57
N LYS A 140 11.02 8.33 23.26
CA LYS A 140 11.58 7.24 22.45
C LYS A 140 10.75 5.96 22.42
N LEU A 141 9.45 6.08 22.66
CA LEU A 141 8.50 4.98 22.56
C LEU A 141 7.58 5.15 21.36
N LYS A 142 6.95 4.05 20.96
CA LYS A 142 5.90 3.99 19.97
C LYS A 142 4.73 3.23 20.58
N ALA A 143 3.54 3.75 20.35
CA ALA A 143 2.30 3.15 20.78
C ALA A 143 1.25 3.16 19.67
N SER A 144 0.28 2.27 19.78
CA SER A 144 -0.83 2.16 18.83
C SER A 144 -2.08 1.64 19.50
N PHE A 145 -3.23 2.06 19.00
CA PHE A 145 -4.53 1.54 19.41
C PHE A 145 -4.71 0.12 18.87
N ALA A 146 -5.17 -0.80 19.72
CA ALA A 146 -5.32 -2.22 19.41
C ALA A 146 -6.77 -2.72 19.53
N GLY A 147 -7.75 -1.82 19.50
CA GLY A 147 -9.17 -2.18 19.48
C GLY A 147 -9.91 -1.88 20.78
N TRP A 148 -11.24 -1.84 20.69
CA TRP A 148 -12.14 -1.75 21.84
C TRP A 148 -12.40 -3.14 22.42
N SER A 149 -12.58 -3.25 23.73
CA SER A 149 -13.07 -4.49 24.34
C SER A 149 -14.46 -4.86 23.80
N GLY A 150 -14.82 -6.15 23.82
CA GLY A 150 -16.11 -6.59 23.27
C GLY A 150 -17.31 -5.89 23.90
N ASP A 151 -17.24 -5.60 25.20
CA ASP A 151 -18.25 -4.89 26.00
C ASP A 151 -18.14 -3.36 25.98
N ASP A 152 -17.18 -2.80 25.24
CA ASP A 152 -16.95 -1.35 25.10
C ASP A 152 -16.63 -0.61 26.41
N THR A 153 -16.29 -1.33 27.49
CA THR A 153 -15.89 -0.71 28.77
C THR A 153 -14.42 -0.32 28.83
N ALA A 154 -13.62 -0.80 27.88
CA ALA A 154 -12.19 -0.58 27.80
C ALA A 154 -11.70 -0.59 26.34
N PHE A 155 -10.42 -0.29 26.17
CA PHE A 155 -9.71 -0.46 24.91
C PHE A 155 -8.29 -0.96 25.17
N TYR A 156 -7.68 -1.50 24.13
CA TYR A 156 -6.33 -2.03 24.17
C TYR A 156 -5.36 -1.08 23.47
N VAL A 157 -4.14 -1.02 24.00
CA VAL A 157 -3.05 -0.21 23.48
C VAL A 157 -1.79 -1.06 23.48
N THR A 158 -1.10 -1.09 22.36
CA THR A 158 0.25 -1.66 22.27
C THR A 158 1.28 -0.55 22.47
N THR A 159 2.36 -0.84 23.21
CA THR A 159 3.48 0.11 23.37
C THR A 159 4.78 -0.63 23.66
N ASN A 160 5.89 -0.10 23.14
CA ASN A 160 7.23 -0.59 23.41
C ASN A 160 7.94 0.19 24.54
N GLU A 161 7.18 0.88 25.41
CA GLU A 161 7.71 1.72 26.49
C GLU A 161 8.64 0.97 27.46
N ARG A 162 8.44 -0.35 27.64
CA ARG A 162 9.26 -1.19 28.53
C ARG A 162 10.53 -1.69 27.84
N ASP A 163 10.43 -2.10 26.59
CA ASP A 163 11.54 -2.63 25.78
C ASP A 163 11.38 -2.08 24.36
N PRO A 164 12.32 -1.27 23.85
CA PRO A 164 12.16 -0.62 22.55
C PRO A 164 12.00 -1.59 21.38
N ARG A 165 12.32 -2.88 21.58
CA ARG A 165 12.20 -3.93 20.57
C ARG A 165 10.80 -4.53 20.46
N PHE A 166 10.06 -4.62 21.56
CA PHE A 166 8.85 -5.42 21.63
C PHE A 166 7.67 -4.64 22.22
N PHE A 167 6.49 -4.84 21.64
CA PHE A 167 5.28 -4.18 22.09
C PHE A 167 4.56 -5.05 23.11
N ASP A 168 4.35 -4.50 24.31
CA ASP A 168 3.46 -5.05 25.31
C ASP A 168 2.02 -4.61 25.02
N LEU A 169 1.03 -5.37 25.52
CA LEU A 169 -0.39 -5.04 25.43
C LEU A 169 -0.93 -4.54 26.77
N TYR A 170 -1.53 -3.37 26.76
CA TYR A 170 -2.21 -2.77 27.91
C TYR A 170 -3.71 -2.67 27.65
N ARG A 171 -4.52 -2.92 28.68
CA ARG A 171 -5.95 -2.61 28.72
C ARG A 171 -6.14 -1.30 29.47
N LEU A 172 -6.91 -0.38 28.89
CA LEU A 172 -7.25 0.91 29.48
C LEU A 172 -8.76 0.99 29.72
N ASP A 173 -9.15 1.36 30.94
CA ASP A 173 -10.55 1.66 31.26
C ASP A 173 -11.05 2.88 30.45
N ALA A 174 -12.19 2.77 29.80
CA ALA A 174 -12.68 3.81 28.89
C ALA A 174 -13.17 5.10 29.60
N LYS A 175 -13.36 5.07 30.92
CA LYS A 175 -13.82 6.24 31.69
C LYS A 175 -12.67 6.95 32.41
N THR A 176 -11.78 6.17 33.01
CA THR A 176 -10.73 6.65 33.92
C THR A 176 -9.34 6.61 33.29
N TYR A 177 -9.17 5.86 32.19
CA TYR A 177 -7.89 5.55 31.57
C TYR A 177 -6.92 4.79 32.48
N ALA A 178 -7.43 4.14 33.54
CA ALA A 178 -6.64 3.25 34.38
C ALA A 178 -6.03 2.14 33.49
N ARG A 179 -4.70 2.03 33.53
CA ARG A 179 -3.92 1.12 32.68
C ARG A 179 -3.66 -0.19 33.41
N THR A 180 -3.76 -1.32 32.71
CA THR A 180 -3.37 -2.64 33.21
C THR A 180 -2.57 -3.38 32.13
N LEU A 181 -1.36 -3.85 32.45
CA LEU A 181 -0.59 -4.71 31.57
C LEU A 181 -1.28 -6.07 31.46
N VAL A 182 -1.72 -6.45 30.26
CA VAL A 182 -2.43 -7.73 30.02
C VAL A 182 -1.56 -8.76 29.30
N PHE A 183 -0.57 -8.31 28.51
CA PHE A 183 0.40 -9.20 27.90
C PHE A 183 1.78 -8.54 27.85
N LYS A 184 2.76 -9.21 28.45
CA LYS A 184 4.16 -8.81 28.41
C LYS A 184 4.87 -9.58 27.29
N ASN A 185 5.33 -8.87 26.26
CA ASN A 185 5.95 -9.47 25.10
C ASN A 185 7.47 -9.59 25.29
N GLU A 186 7.93 -10.81 25.57
CA GLU A 186 9.35 -11.10 25.78
C GLU A 186 9.97 -11.90 24.63
N ALA A 187 9.14 -12.44 23.73
CA ALA A 187 9.57 -13.33 22.65
C ALA A 187 9.46 -12.71 21.25
N GLY A 188 9.16 -11.41 21.17
CA GLY A 188 9.03 -10.68 19.91
C GLY A 188 7.91 -11.23 19.04
N TRP A 189 6.73 -11.38 19.62
CA TRP A 189 5.51 -11.71 18.87
C TRP A 189 4.93 -10.47 18.19
N GLU A 190 4.37 -10.64 17.00
CA GLU A 190 3.52 -9.65 16.37
C GLU A 190 2.11 -9.74 16.96
N LEU A 191 1.67 -8.70 17.67
CA LEU A 191 0.35 -8.69 18.29
C LEU A 191 -0.72 -8.41 17.22
N SER A 192 -1.76 -9.24 17.17
CA SER A 192 -2.86 -9.10 16.20
C SER A 192 -4.16 -8.79 16.93
N ASP A 193 -5.13 -9.72 16.91
CA ASP A 193 -6.49 -9.47 17.40
C ASP A 193 -6.73 -10.01 18.81
N ILE A 194 -7.71 -9.43 19.51
CA ILE A 194 -8.17 -9.85 20.83
C ILE A 194 -9.64 -10.28 20.72
N SER A 195 -9.91 -11.52 21.12
CA SER A 195 -11.28 -12.04 21.17
C SER A 195 -12.20 -11.16 22.02
N ARG A 196 -13.49 -11.13 21.66
CA ARG A 196 -14.47 -10.19 22.23
C ARG A 196 -14.75 -10.42 23.71
N ASP A 197 -14.52 -11.63 24.21
CA ASP A 197 -14.62 -11.95 25.64
C ASP A 197 -13.36 -11.54 26.42
N GLY A 198 -12.34 -11.02 25.73
CA GLY A 198 -11.08 -10.56 26.30
C GLY A 198 -10.15 -11.68 26.76
N ARG A 199 -10.42 -12.94 26.40
CA ARG A 199 -9.64 -14.09 26.88
C ARG A 199 -8.46 -14.42 25.98
N TRP A 200 -8.69 -14.46 24.67
CA TRP A 200 -7.68 -14.87 23.69
C TRP A 200 -7.05 -13.68 22.99
N LEU A 201 -5.73 -13.72 22.86
CA LEU A 201 -4.93 -12.85 22.01
C LEU A 201 -4.27 -13.71 20.93
N ALA A 202 -4.53 -13.38 19.66
CA ALA A 202 -3.82 -13.99 18.54
C ALA A 202 -2.52 -13.24 18.28
N VAL A 203 -1.42 -13.97 18.14
CA VAL A 203 -0.11 -13.39 17.84
C VAL A 203 0.58 -14.12 16.69
N GLY A 204 1.29 -13.37 15.87
CA GLY A 204 2.11 -13.89 14.78
C GLY A 204 3.57 -14.07 15.19
N LYS A 205 4.24 -15.01 14.53
CA LYS A 205 5.70 -15.14 14.54
C LYS A 205 6.19 -15.19 13.11
N ILE A 206 7.01 -14.23 12.74
CA ILE A 206 7.57 -14.16 11.40
C ILE A 206 8.86 -14.97 11.38
N ASN A 207 8.93 -15.96 10.48
CA ASN A 207 10.10 -16.81 10.30
C ASN A 207 10.93 -16.32 9.11
N THR A 208 10.24 -16.02 7.99
CA THR A 208 10.76 -15.39 6.76
C THR A 208 9.72 -14.37 6.25
N THR A 209 9.99 -13.64 5.17
CA THR A 209 8.95 -12.78 4.54
C THR A 209 7.79 -13.57 3.92
N ALA A 210 8.00 -14.86 3.67
CA ALA A 210 7.04 -15.76 3.05
C ALA A 210 6.53 -16.87 3.98
N ASP A 211 7.02 -16.91 5.23
CA ASP A 211 6.73 -17.93 6.22
C ASP A 211 6.41 -17.31 7.58
N SER A 212 5.25 -17.69 8.13
CA SER A 212 4.84 -17.21 9.45
C SER A 212 3.94 -18.20 10.18
N ASP A 213 4.07 -18.21 11.51
CA ASP A 213 3.24 -18.99 12.41
C ASP A 213 2.26 -18.11 13.19
N VAL A 214 1.13 -18.69 13.58
CA VAL A 214 0.15 -18.09 14.48
C VAL A 214 0.09 -18.89 15.78
N HIS A 215 0.08 -18.13 16.87
CA HIS A 215 -0.08 -18.63 18.22
C HIS A 215 -1.29 -17.96 18.89
N LEU A 216 -1.92 -18.69 19.80
CA LEU A 216 -2.95 -18.18 20.69
C LEU A 216 -2.39 -18.05 22.10
N VAL A 217 -2.60 -16.88 22.70
CA VAL A 217 -2.31 -16.62 24.11
C VAL A 217 -3.62 -16.60 24.87
N ASP A 218 -3.76 -17.46 25.89
CA ASP A 218 -4.83 -17.34 26.88
C ASP A 218 -4.42 -16.27 27.90
N LEU A 219 -5.00 -15.07 27.82
CA LEU A 219 -4.68 -13.92 28.69
C LEU A 219 -5.06 -14.18 30.16
N LYS A 220 -5.83 -15.22 30.46
CA LYS A 220 -6.15 -15.60 31.83
C LYS A 220 -5.05 -16.46 32.47
N SER A 221 -4.51 -17.43 31.74
CA SER A 221 -3.50 -18.36 32.26
C SER A 221 -2.07 -17.97 31.88
N GLY A 222 -1.89 -17.18 30.82
CA GLY A 222 -0.60 -16.89 30.19
C GLY A 222 -0.09 -17.99 29.26
N GLU A 223 -0.88 -19.05 29.03
CA GLU A 223 -0.50 -20.16 28.16
C GLU A 223 -0.43 -19.71 26.69
N VAL A 224 0.62 -20.14 25.97
CA VAL A 224 0.82 -19.87 24.55
C VAL A 224 0.75 -21.18 23.76
N LYS A 225 -0.15 -21.26 22.79
CA LYS A 225 -0.36 -22.44 21.93
C LYS A 225 -0.06 -22.12 20.47
N HIS A 226 0.88 -22.84 19.86
CA HIS A 226 1.11 -22.79 18.40
C HIS A 226 -0.01 -23.54 17.66
N ILE A 227 -0.74 -22.87 16.78
CA ILE A 227 -1.92 -23.41 16.09
C ILE A 227 -1.77 -23.65 14.58
N THR A 228 -0.72 -23.17 13.93
CA THR A 228 -0.49 -23.29 12.48
C THR A 228 0.77 -24.07 12.14
N LYS A 229 1.07 -25.15 12.88
CA LYS A 229 2.23 -25.99 12.55
C LYS A 229 2.09 -26.50 11.12
N HIS A 230 3.05 -26.16 10.26
CA HIS A 230 3.03 -26.51 8.85
C HIS A 230 4.40 -27.03 8.38
N GLN A 231 4.47 -27.44 7.11
CA GLN A 231 5.68 -27.93 6.46
C GLN A 231 5.91 -27.10 5.19
N GLY A 232 7.18 -26.80 4.90
CA GLY A 232 7.52 -25.90 3.81
C GLY A 232 7.25 -24.44 4.16
N VAL A 233 7.14 -23.60 3.12
CA VAL A 233 6.99 -22.14 3.26
C VAL A 233 5.52 -21.75 3.10
N ALA A 234 4.92 -21.23 4.17
CA ALA A 234 3.58 -20.68 4.14
C ALA A 234 3.37 -19.51 5.09
N ASN A 235 2.63 -18.51 4.63
CA ASN A 235 2.18 -17.42 5.49
C ASN A 235 0.87 -17.80 6.16
N TYR A 236 0.80 -17.49 7.45
CA TYR A 236 -0.41 -17.47 8.27
C TYR A 236 -0.51 -16.13 8.99
N THR A 237 -1.61 -15.40 8.80
CA THR A 237 -1.83 -14.09 9.43
C THR A 237 -3.17 -14.08 10.14
N PRO A 238 -3.24 -13.78 11.46
CA PRO A 238 -4.51 -13.63 12.15
C PRO A 238 -5.29 -12.43 11.61
N GLN A 239 -6.61 -12.54 11.59
CA GLN A 239 -7.49 -11.52 11.01
C GLN A 239 -8.50 -11.02 12.03
N ASP A 240 -9.40 -11.88 12.49
CA ASP A 240 -10.45 -11.50 13.44
C ASP A 240 -10.98 -12.75 14.16
N PHE A 241 -11.41 -12.61 15.41
CA PHE A 241 -12.20 -13.63 16.08
C PHE A 241 -13.67 -13.58 15.66
N THR A 242 -14.34 -14.73 15.62
CA THR A 242 -15.79 -14.77 15.42
C THR A 242 -16.50 -14.02 16.55
N PRO A 243 -17.70 -13.45 16.29
CA PRO A 243 -18.44 -12.66 17.28
C PRO A 243 -18.73 -13.35 18.62
N ASP A 244 -18.77 -14.68 18.61
CA ASP A 244 -18.98 -15.53 19.78
C ASP A 244 -17.67 -16.02 20.44
N SER A 245 -16.52 -15.52 19.98
CA SER A 245 -15.17 -15.89 20.44
C SER A 245 -14.88 -17.39 20.37
N ARG A 246 -15.45 -18.10 19.39
CA ARG A 246 -15.25 -19.56 19.21
C ARG A 246 -14.22 -19.93 18.18
N GLU A 247 -14.02 -19.09 17.17
CA GLU A 247 -13.06 -19.36 16.11
C GLU A 247 -12.18 -18.13 15.86
N LEU A 248 -10.93 -18.38 15.45
CA LEU A 248 -10.05 -17.36 14.89
C LEU A 248 -10.07 -17.48 13.36
N LEU A 249 -10.37 -16.39 12.65
CA LEU A 249 -10.15 -16.30 11.22
C LEU A 249 -8.71 -15.88 10.94
N MET A 250 -8.10 -16.53 9.95
CA MET A 250 -6.75 -16.25 9.47
C MET A 250 -6.73 -16.23 7.95
N THR A 251 -5.79 -15.49 7.36
CA THR A 251 -5.42 -15.70 5.96
C THR A 251 -4.23 -16.66 5.87
N SER A 252 -4.23 -17.53 4.87
CA SER A 252 -3.10 -18.43 4.62
C SER A 252 -2.95 -18.82 3.15
N ASN A 253 -1.71 -18.92 2.67
CA ASN A 253 -1.36 -19.49 1.37
C ASN A 253 -0.78 -20.92 1.49
N ASP A 254 -0.97 -21.60 2.62
CA ASP A 254 -0.52 -22.98 2.76
C ASP A 254 -1.27 -23.90 1.78
N GLY A 255 -0.52 -24.68 0.99
CA GLY A 255 -1.05 -25.50 -0.09
C GLY A 255 -1.56 -24.74 -1.32
N GLY A 256 -1.29 -23.43 -1.45
CA GLY A 256 -1.76 -22.62 -2.57
C GLY A 256 -0.80 -21.48 -2.98
N GLU A 257 -1.06 -20.90 -4.15
CA GLU A 257 -0.32 -19.73 -4.65
C GLU A 257 -0.78 -18.44 -3.96
N PHE A 258 -2.10 -18.31 -3.76
CA PHE A 258 -2.74 -17.12 -3.18
C PHE A 258 -3.25 -17.38 -1.77
N THR A 259 -3.28 -16.34 -0.94
CA THR A 259 -3.88 -16.42 0.39
C THR A 259 -5.41 -16.63 0.33
N ARG A 260 -5.93 -17.46 1.23
CA ARG A 260 -7.36 -17.72 1.43
C ARG A 260 -7.74 -17.52 2.89
N VAL A 261 -9.03 -17.36 3.19
CA VAL A 261 -9.52 -17.33 4.57
C VAL A 261 -9.71 -18.75 5.09
N ILE A 262 -9.12 -19.04 6.24
CA ILE A 262 -9.35 -20.25 7.03
C ILE A 262 -9.89 -19.88 8.41
N GLY A 263 -10.73 -20.73 8.97
CA GLY A 263 -11.20 -20.61 10.36
C GLY A 263 -10.59 -21.72 11.22
N TYR A 264 -10.10 -21.37 12.41
CA TYR A 264 -9.58 -22.28 13.44
C TYR A 264 -10.53 -22.30 14.63
N ASP A 265 -11.13 -23.46 14.91
CA ASP A 265 -12.01 -23.65 16.07
C ASP A 265 -11.19 -23.79 17.36
N LEU A 266 -11.43 -22.92 18.33
CA LEU A 266 -10.61 -22.82 19.54
C LEU A 266 -10.75 -24.04 20.47
N ALA A 267 -11.88 -24.74 20.40
CA ALA A 267 -12.17 -25.87 21.29
C ALA A 267 -11.58 -27.18 20.78
N SER A 268 -11.81 -27.51 19.52
CA SER A 268 -11.37 -28.74 18.87
C SER A 268 -9.98 -28.63 18.24
N GLY A 269 -9.55 -27.41 17.89
CA GLY A 269 -8.35 -27.16 17.09
C GLY A 269 -8.48 -27.51 15.61
N ALA A 270 -9.70 -27.78 15.12
CA ALA A 270 -9.95 -28.06 13.72
C ALA A 270 -9.87 -26.80 12.86
N THR A 271 -9.36 -26.94 11.63
CA THR A 271 -9.35 -25.88 10.63
C THR A 271 -10.29 -26.18 9.47
N ARG A 272 -10.84 -25.14 8.83
CA ARG A 272 -11.59 -25.26 7.57
C ARG A 272 -11.40 -24.04 6.69
N GLU A 273 -11.49 -24.24 5.37
CA GLU A 273 -11.54 -23.14 4.40
C GLU A 273 -12.90 -22.42 4.52
N ILE A 274 -12.85 -21.10 4.64
CA ILE A 274 -14.03 -20.22 4.70
C ILE A 274 -14.28 -19.60 3.33
N GLU A 275 -13.22 -19.10 2.71
CA GLU A 275 -13.32 -18.33 1.48
C GLU A 275 -11.99 -18.32 0.74
N LYS A 276 -12.04 -18.34 -0.60
CA LYS A 276 -10.89 -18.16 -1.48
C LYS A 276 -11.21 -17.27 -2.67
N ALA A 277 -10.17 -16.83 -3.36
CA ALA A 277 -10.23 -16.12 -4.62
C ALA A 277 -9.07 -16.56 -5.52
N ASP A 278 -9.09 -16.14 -6.78
CA ASP A 278 -8.00 -16.35 -7.75
C ASP A 278 -6.85 -15.34 -7.55
N TRP A 279 -6.80 -14.71 -6.37
CA TRP A 279 -5.92 -13.62 -5.95
C TRP A 279 -5.78 -13.64 -4.43
N ASP A 280 -4.78 -12.95 -3.89
CA ASP A 280 -4.54 -12.88 -2.45
C ASP A 280 -5.73 -12.24 -1.72
N VAL A 281 -6.29 -12.97 -0.76
CA VAL A 281 -7.18 -12.38 0.26
C VAL A 281 -6.30 -11.63 1.27
N ASP A 282 -6.32 -10.30 1.22
CA ASP A 282 -5.51 -9.42 2.08
C ASP A 282 -6.03 -9.41 3.51
N TYR A 283 -7.35 -9.33 3.69
CA TYR A 283 -7.96 -9.26 5.02
C TYR A 283 -9.40 -9.75 5.06
N THR A 284 -9.87 -10.12 6.25
CA THR A 284 -11.29 -10.35 6.55
C THR A 284 -11.62 -9.84 7.96
N ALA A 285 -12.77 -9.19 8.14
CA ALA A 285 -13.17 -8.69 9.47
C ALA A 285 -14.68 -8.65 9.63
N PHE A 286 -15.16 -8.81 10.86
CA PHE A 286 -16.55 -8.69 11.25
C PHE A 286 -16.92 -7.26 11.65
N SER A 287 -18.18 -6.89 11.44
CA SER A 287 -18.77 -5.73 12.11
C SER A 287 -18.82 -5.95 13.62
N LYS A 288 -18.85 -4.87 14.40
CA LYS A 288 -18.95 -4.95 15.88
C LYS A 288 -20.17 -5.74 16.35
N ASP A 289 -21.31 -5.64 15.67
CA ASP A 289 -22.51 -6.43 15.98
C ASP A 289 -22.47 -7.88 15.47
N GLY A 290 -21.43 -8.26 14.74
CA GLY A 290 -21.19 -9.61 14.22
C GLY A 290 -22.04 -10.02 13.03
N ARG A 291 -22.98 -9.18 12.57
CA ARG A 291 -23.89 -9.52 11.47
C ARG A 291 -23.23 -9.50 10.11
N TYR A 292 -22.19 -8.69 9.94
CA TYR A 292 -21.51 -8.49 8.66
C TYR A 292 -20.07 -8.97 8.73
N ARG A 293 -19.58 -9.50 7.61
CA ARG A 293 -18.15 -9.76 7.38
C ARG A 293 -17.76 -9.14 6.05
N ILE A 294 -16.66 -8.40 6.04
CA ILE A 294 -16.07 -7.84 4.83
C ILE A 294 -14.74 -8.55 4.55
N THR A 295 -14.48 -8.83 3.28
CA THR A 295 -13.23 -9.44 2.82
C THR A 295 -12.64 -8.60 1.70
N GLY A 296 -11.37 -8.24 1.83
CA GLY A 296 -10.60 -7.53 0.82
C GLY A 296 -9.68 -8.46 0.06
N ILE A 297 -9.71 -8.38 -1.27
CA ILE A 297 -8.94 -9.22 -2.19
C ILE A 297 -8.06 -8.30 -3.03
N ASN A 298 -6.76 -8.54 -3.03
CA ASN A 298 -5.80 -7.81 -3.86
C ASN A 298 -5.74 -8.43 -5.25
N ALA A 299 -6.61 -7.94 -6.14
CA ALA A 299 -6.80 -8.47 -7.47
C ALA A 299 -6.25 -7.50 -8.53
N ASP A 300 -5.15 -7.90 -9.17
CA ASP A 300 -4.52 -7.21 -10.30
C ASP A 300 -4.32 -5.70 -10.10
N ALA A 301 -3.53 -5.34 -9.07
CA ALA A 301 -3.24 -3.96 -8.70
C ALA A 301 -4.48 -3.17 -8.19
N SER A 302 -5.57 -3.82 -7.80
CA SER A 302 -6.74 -3.19 -7.16
C SER A 302 -7.22 -4.01 -5.95
N ILE A 303 -8.07 -3.41 -5.12
CA ILE A 303 -8.74 -4.11 -4.02
C ILE A 303 -10.20 -4.33 -4.41
N ALA A 304 -10.58 -5.60 -4.58
CA ALA A 304 -11.96 -6.03 -4.69
C ALA A 304 -12.51 -6.36 -3.30
N LEU A 305 -13.75 -5.99 -3.03
CA LEU A 305 -14.41 -6.26 -1.75
C LEU A 305 -15.55 -7.26 -1.91
N ARG A 306 -15.70 -8.15 -0.93
CA ARG A 306 -16.86 -9.03 -0.77
C ARG A 306 -17.50 -8.80 0.58
N LEU A 307 -18.82 -8.60 0.58
CA LEU A 307 -19.62 -8.38 1.78
C LEU A 307 -20.50 -9.60 2.04
N TYR A 308 -20.59 -9.98 3.31
CA TYR A 308 -21.43 -11.06 3.79
C TYR A 308 -22.33 -10.56 4.90
N ARG A 309 -23.53 -11.11 4.98
CA ARG A 309 -24.45 -10.98 6.10
C ARG A 309 -24.80 -12.38 6.62
N ASP A 310 -24.53 -12.65 7.88
CA ASP A 310 -24.80 -13.95 8.52
C ASP A 310 -24.24 -15.13 7.69
N GLY A 311 -23.03 -14.96 7.15
CA GLY A 311 -22.34 -15.95 6.31
C GLY A 311 -22.81 -16.01 4.84
N LYS A 312 -23.85 -15.28 4.45
CA LYS A 312 -24.38 -15.25 3.07
C LYS A 312 -23.86 -14.04 2.30
N PRO A 313 -23.45 -14.20 1.01
CA PRO A 313 -23.03 -13.07 0.20
C PRO A 313 -24.11 -11.97 0.12
N MET A 314 -23.66 -10.72 0.17
CA MET A 314 -24.47 -9.53 0.08
C MET A 314 -23.81 -8.54 -0.89
N ALA A 315 -24.63 -7.85 -1.69
CA ALA A 315 -24.11 -6.86 -2.61
C ALA A 315 -23.60 -5.62 -1.86
N LEU A 316 -22.47 -5.08 -2.32
CA LEU A 316 -22.02 -3.74 -1.96
C LEU A 316 -22.88 -2.70 -2.68
N PRO A 317 -22.96 -1.45 -2.17
CA PRO A 317 -23.67 -0.39 -2.85
C PRO A 317 -23.07 -0.13 -4.23
N GLN A 318 -23.93 0.13 -5.20
CA GLN A 318 -23.50 0.54 -6.53
C GLN A 318 -23.00 1.99 -6.49
N LEU A 319 -21.87 2.24 -7.16
CA LEU A 319 -21.20 3.53 -7.19
C LEU A 319 -20.88 3.93 -8.63
N PRO A 320 -20.82 5.24 -8.94
CA PRO A 320 -20.65 5.74 -10.30
C PRO A 320 -19.27 5.45 -10.92
N GLY A 321 -18.30 5.01 -10.13
CA GLY A 321 -16.95 4.64 -10.58
C GLY A 321 -15.95 4.60 -9.43
N GLY A 322 -14.79 3.99 -9.68
CA GLY A 322 -13.76 3.77 -8.66
C GLY A 322 -14.02 2.54 -7.78
N ASP A 323 -13.03 2.23 -6.95
CA ASP A 323 -13.04 1.08 -6.05
C ASP A 323 -13.44 1.50 -4.64
N VAL A 324 -14.26 0.67 -4.00
CA VAL A 324 -14.58 0.82 -2.58
C VAL A 324 -13.38 0.38 -1.74
N ARG A 325 -13.00 1.20 -0.76
CA ARG A 325 -11.87 0.94 0.13
C ARG A 325 -12.24 1.29 1.58
N GLY A 326 -11.57 0.66 2.53
CA GLY A 326 -11.64 1.03 3.96
C GLY A 326 -13.07 1.09 4.50
N VAL A 327 -13.79 -0.03 4.45
CA VAL A 327 -15.16 -0.12 4.96
C VAL A 327 -15.14 -0.20 6.49
N THR A 328 -15.86 0.72 7.14
CA THR A 328 -16.11 0.72 8.58
C THR A 328 -17.61 0.66 8.84
N PHE A 329 -18.05 -0.30 9.66
CA PHE A 329 -19.44 -0.36 10.11
C PHE A 329 -19.66 0.51 11.35
N SER A 330 -20.85 1.09 11.49
CA SER A 330 -21.27 1.68 12.75
C SER A 330 -21.48 0.60 13.83
N ARG A 331 -21.46 0.98 15.11
CA ARG A 331 -21.57 0.00 16.22
C ARG A 331 -22.87 -0.78 16.17
N SER A 332 -23.97 -0.13 15.77
CA SER A 332 -25.26 -0.80 15.56
C SER A 332 -25.33 -1.63 14.28
N GLY A 333 -24.32 -1.55 13.41
CA GLY A 333 -24.29 -2.15 12.07
C GLY A 333 -25.37 -1.65 11.10
N LYS A 334 -26.04 -0.54 11.43
CA LYS A 334 -27.05 0.06 10.54
C LYS A 334 -26.40 0.84 9.41
N ARG A 335 -25.26 1.47 9.66
CA ARG A 335 -24.53 2.29 8.70
C ARG A 335 -23.18 1.67 8.39
N MET A 336 -22.65 2.02 7.22
CA MET A 336 -21.25 1.83 6.90
C MET A 336 -20.69 3.09 6.26
N ALA A 337 -19.44 3.38 6.58
CA ALA A 337 -18.62 4.37 5.94
C ALA A 337 -17.56 3.69 5.10
N PHE A 338 -17.20 4.28 3.97
CA PHE A 338 -16.16 3.75 3.10
C PHE A 338 -15.62 4.86 2.21
N TYR A 339 -14.47 4.60 1.61
CA TYR A 339 -13.88 5.47 0.60
C TYR A 339 -14.17 4.95 -0.79
N VAL A 340 -14.34 5.88 -1.73
CA VAL A 340 -14.31 5.58 -3.16
C VAL A 340 -13.10 6.29 -3.75
N ASN A 341 -12.27 5.52 -4.44
CA ASN A 341 -11.06 5.99 -5.10
C ASN A 341 -11.04 5.50 -6.55
N GLY A 342 -10.84 6.41 -7.50
CA GLY A 342 -10.65 6.06 -8.90
C GLY A 342 -9.38 6.71 -9.42
N ASP A 343 -8.89 6.31 -10.60
CA ASP A 343 -7.64 6.85 -11.15
C ASP A 343 -7.67 8.38 -11.29
N ARG A 344 -8.84 8.96 -11.57
CA ARG A 344 -9.09 10.40 -11.72
C ARG A 344 -9.79 11.05 -10.52
N SER A 345 -9.99 10.29 -9.44
CA SER A 345 -10.68 10.78 -8.24
C SER A 345 -9.96 10.30 -6.97
N PRO A 346 -9.44 11.21 -6.14
CA PRO A 346 -8.91 10.87 -4.81
C PRO A 346 -10.00 10.25 -3.92
N ASN A 347 -9.56 9.75 -2.77
CA ASN A 347 -10.45 9.24 -1.73
C ASN A 347 -11.54 10.27 -1.41
N ASN A 348 -12.78 9.87 -1.62
CA ASN A 348 -13.95 10.57 -1.11
C ASN A 348 -14.66 9.67 -0.09
N LEU A 349 -15.03 10.23 1.06
CA LEU A 349 -15.73 9.51 2.12
C LEU A 349 -17.22 9.45 1.79
N PHE A 350 -17.79 8.26 1.89
CA PHE A 350 -19.20 7.99 1.71
C PHE A 350 -19.78 7.33 2.95
N VAL A 351 -21.08 7.53 3.16
CA VAL A 351 -21.88 6.80 4.14
C VAL A 351 -23.11 6.20 3.46
N ALA A 352 -23.43 4.97 3.81
CA ALA A 352 -24.64 4.29 3.37
C ALA A 352 -25.32 3.56 4.53
N GLU A 353 -26.65 3.42 4.43
CA GLU A 353 -27.41 2.48 5.25
C GLU A 353 -27.20 1.06 4.71
N VAL A 354 -26.81 0.13 5.58
CA VAL A 354 -26.47 -1.24 5.17
C VAL A 354 -27.74 -1.98 4.75
N GLY A 355 -27.74 -2.51 3.52
CA GLY A 355 -28.87 -3.24 2.95
C GLY A 355 -29.96 -2.34 2.34
N SER A 356 -29.76 -1.02 2.33
CA SER A 356 -30.62 -0.10 1.59
C SER A 356 -30.26 -0.07 0.11
N ASN A 357 -31.26 0.12 -0.75
CA ASN A 357 -31.07 0.41 -2.18
C ASN A 357 -30.87 1.91 -2.45
N ALA A 358 -30.91 2.75 -1.42
CA ALA A 358 -30.62 4.18 -1.56
C ALA A 358 -29.15 4.40 -1.96
N ALA A 359 -28.91 5.37 -2.82
CA ALA A 359 -27.55 5.75 -3.19
C ALA A 359 -26.74 6.18 -1.96
N PRO A 360 -25.48 5.73 -1.82
CA PRO A 360 -24.59 6.22 -0.77
C PRO A 360 -24.45 7.74 -0.79
N LYS A 361 -24.40 8.36 0.39
CA LYS A 361 -24.17 9.79 0.54
C LYS A 361 -22.67 10.07 0.48
N GLN A 362 -22.23 10.81 -0.52
CA GLN A 362 -20.88 11.37 -0.56
C GLN A 362 -20.78 12.52 0.45
N LEU A 363 -19.79 12.46 1.34
CA LEU A 363 -19.55 13.47 2.37
C LEU A 363 -18.43 14.44 2.01
N THR A 364 -17.41 13.98 1.28
CA THR A 364 -16.26 14.82 0.92
C THR A 364 -16.07 14.91 -0.59
N GLN A 365 -15.44 15.99 -1.02
CA GLN A 365 -14.98 16.23 -2.40
C GLN A 365 -13.51 16.63 -2.33
N SER A 366 -12.64 15.65 -2.47
CA SER A 366 -11.22 15.79 -2.14
C SER A 366 -10.37 16.32 -3.30
N LEU A 367 -10.81 16.14 -4.55
CA LEU A 367 -10.10 16.70 -5.71
C LEU A 367 -10.14 18.22 -5.68
N SER A 368 -9.03 18.87 -6.03
CA SER A 368 -9.02 20.31 -6.23
C SER A 368 -10.13 20.74 -7.18
N LYS A 369 -10.94 21.72 -6.76
CA LYS A 369 -12.01 22.31 -7.58
C LYS A 369 -11.52 22.94 -8.89
N ASP A 370 -10.21 23.24 -8.97
CA ASP A 370 -9.60 23.86 -10.15
C ASP A 370 -9.19 22.82 -11.21
N ILE A 371 -9.21 21.53 -10.86
CA ILE A 371 -8.92 20.41 -11.75
C ILE A 371 -10.23 19.82 -12.25
N ASP A 372 -10.34 19.69 -13.57
CA ASP A 372 -11.42 18.93 -14.19
C ASP A 372 -10.99 17.46 -14.22
N PRO A 373 -11.71 16.52 -13.55
CA PRO A 373 -11.40 15.10 -13.62
C PRO A 373 -11.34 14.56 -15.05
N ALA A 374 -12.09 15.16 -15.99
CA ALA A 374 -12.07 14.76 -17.39
C ALA A 374 -10.72 15.03 -18.05
N GLU A 375 -9.90 15.96 -17.52
CA GLU A 375 -8.55 16.29 -18.00
C GLU A 375 -7.46 15.37 -17.45
N LEU A 376 -7.77 14.56 -16.44
CA LEU A 376 -6.90 13.49 -15.93
C LEU A 376 -7.03 12.21 -16.77
N VAL A 377 -6.17 11.22 -16.50
CA VAL A 377 -6.14 9.95 -17.24
C VAL A 377 -6.50 8.76 -16.36
N ASP A 378 -7.05 7.71 -16.96
CA ASP A 378 -7.18 6.41 -16.28
C ASP A 378 -5.86 5.64 -16.37
N ALA A 379 -5.67 4.72 -15.43
CA ALA A 379 -4.61 3.74 -15.48
C ALA A 379 -5.09 2.46 -16.17
N SER A 380 -4.18 1.81 -16.87
CA SER A 380 -4.36 0.47 -17.45
C SER A 380 -3.33 -0.49 -16.85
N ILE A 381 -3.55 -1.80 -16.96
CA ILE A 381 -2.54 -2.79 -16.54
C ILE A 381 -1.78 -3.27 -17.77
N ALA A 382 -0.51 -2.89 -17.86
CA ALA A 382 0.44 -3.41 -18.83
C ALA A 382 1.10 -4.69 -18.30
N ARG A 383 1.49 -5.58 -19.22
CA ARG A 383 2.25 -6.79 -18.91
C ARG A 383 3.34 -6.97 -19.96
N PHE A 384 4.56 -7.23 -19.53
CA PHE A 384 5.68 -7.53 -20.42
C PHE A 384 6.49 -8.69 -19.88
N LYS A 385 7.21 -9.39 -20.76
CA LYS A 385 8.14 -10.44 -20.36
C LYS A 385 9.47 -9.80 -19.98
N SER A 386 10.00 -10.19 -18.84
CA SER A 386 11.34 -9.82 -18.41
C SER A 386 12.41 -10.71 -19.08
N PHE A 387 13.66 -10.48 -18.72
CA PHE A 387 14.86 -11.11 -19.31
C PHE A 387 14.84 -12.65 -19.27
N ASP A 388 14.13 -13.24 -18.32
CA ASP A 388 14.00 -14.69 -18.10
C ASP A 388 12.60 -15.23 -18.47
N GLY A 389 11.76 -14.40 -19.09
CA GLY A 389 10.41 -14.77 -19.49
C GLY A 389 9.34 -14.59 -18.40
N MET A 390 9.71 -14.20 -17.18
CA MET A 390 8.73 -13.84 -16.14
C MET A 390 7.85 -12.69 -16.62
N VAL A 391 6.53 -12.81 -16.45
CA VAL A 391 5.59 -11.75 -16.83
C VAL A 391 5.49 -10.74 -15.70
N VAL A 392 5.89 -9.51 -15.96
CA VAL A 392 5.87 -8.40 -15.00
C VAL A 392 4.60 -7.56 -15.22
N PRO A 393 3.67 -7.49 -14.25
CA PRO A 393 2.52 -6.61 -14.30
C PRO A 393 2.93 -5.17 -13.95
N SER A 394 2.23 -4.17 -14.50
CA SER A 394 2.55 -2.77 -14.25
C SER A 394 1.34 -1.87 -14.45
N VAL A 395 1.20 -0.86 -13.61
CA VAL A 395 0.18 0.19 -13.77
C VAL A 395 0.70 1.22 -14.77
N TYR A 396 0.01 1.38 -15.89
CA TYR A 396 0.43 2.23 -17.00
C TYR A 396 -0.54 3.39 -17.21
N MET A 397 -0.01 4.62 -17.18
CA MET A 397 -0.74 5.87 -17.39
C MET A 397 -0.12 6.61 -18.58
N LEU A 398 -0.93 6.89 -19.59
CA LEU A 398 -0.50 7.52 -20.83
C LEU A 398 -1.11 8.93 -20.96
N PRO A 399 -0.31 9.98 -21.19
CA PRO A 399 -0.84 11.33 -21.41
C PRO A 399 -1.64 11.39 -22.70
N LYS A 400 -2.70 12.22 -22.71
CA LYS A 400 -3.68 12.26 -23.80
C LYS A 400 -3.09 12.68 -25.16
N GLU A 401 -2.03 13.46 -25.14
CA GLU A 401 -1.32 13.93 -26.33
C GLU A 401 -0.43 12.87 -26.99
N ALA A 402 -0.14 11.76 -26.30
CA ALA A 402 0.71 10.71 -26.83
C ALA A 402 0.10 10.03 -28.06
N SER A 403 0.89 9.95 -29.12
CA SER A 403 0.50 9.26 -30.36
C SER A 403 1.75 8.81 -31.12
N PRO A 404 1.63 7.92 -32.13
CA PRO A 404 2.80 7.54 -32.95
C PRO A 404 3.51 8.71 -33.62
N THR A 405 2.77 9.80 -33.90
CA THR A 405 3.30 11.05 -34.48
C THR A 405 3.70 12.09 -33.43
N HIS A 406 3.38 11.87 -32.15
CA HIS A 406 3.74 12.72 -31.02
C HIS A 406 4.24 11.85 -29.87
N LYS A 407 5.49 11.41 -30.00
CA LYS A 407 6.14 10.58 -28.99
C LYS A 407 6.45 11.39 -27.74
N VAL A 408 6.10 10.84 -26.57
CA VAL A 408 6.27 11.52 -25.28
C VAL A 408 7.43 10.92 -24.48
N PRO A 409 8.06 11.67 -23.56
CA PRO A 409 8.98 11.10 -22.58
C PRO A 409 8.24 10.16 -21.61
N ALA A 410 8.98 9.28 -20.93
CA ALA A 410 8.41 8.35 -19.97
C ALA A 410 9.21 8.23 -18.66
N ILE A 411 8.53 7.73 -17.64
CA ILE A 411 9.06 7.45 -16.32
C ILE A 411 8.76 6.00 -15.97
N VAL A 412 9.80 5.25 -15.61
CA VAL A 412 9.65 4.00 -14.85
C VAL A 412 9.55 4.38 -13.38
N TRP A 413 8.38 4.17 -12.79
CA TRP A 413 8.14 4.40 -11.37
C TRP A 413 8.27 3.10 -10.60
N VAL A 414 9.17 3.05 -9.62
CA VAL A 414 9.40 1.87 -8.78
C VAL A 414 8.84 2.13 -7.38
N HIS A 415 7.95 1.26 -6.91
CA HIS A 415 7.34 1.40 -5.58
C HIS A 415 8.36 1.11 -4.47
N GLY A 416 8.08 1.65 -3.26
CA GLY A 416 8.76 1.23 -2.03
C GLY A 416 8.39 -0.20 -1.65
N GLY A 417 9.18 -0.85 -0.79
CA GLY A 417 9.12 -2.30 -0.61
C GLY A 417 10.32 -2.81 0.18
N PRO A 418 10.85 -4.00 -0.12
CA PRO A 418 10.75 -4.72 -1.41
C PRO A 418 9.35 -5.29 -1.75
N GLY A 419 8.63 -5.85 -0.77
CA GLY A 419 7.29 -6.46 -0.94
C GLY A 419 6.10 -5.53 -1.24
N GLY A 420 6.33 -4.29 -1.65
CA GLY A 420 5.27 -3.32 -1.95
C GLY A 420 4.54 -3.60 -3.27
N GLN A 421 3.68 -2.66 -3.69
CA GLN A 421 2.94 -2.77 -4.95
C GLN A 421 2.49 -1.39 -5.43
N THR A 422 2.65 -1.11 -6.71
CA THR A 422 1.91 -0.05 -7.39
C THR A 422 0.49 -0.55 -7.71
N LYS A 423 -0.51 0.12 -7.11
CA LYS A 423 -1.94 -0.15 -7.32
C LYS A 423 -2.59 0.94 -8.19
N ARG A 424 -3.70 0.60 -8.84
CA ARG A 424 -4.64 1.56 -9.42
C ARG A 424 -5.22 2.48 -8.35
N GLY A 425 -5.76 3.61 -8.79
CA GLY A 425 -6.28 4.68 -7.96
C GLY A 425 -5.52 5.97 -8.12
N TYR A 426 -6.10 7.06 -7.61
CA TYR A 426 -5.55 8.39 -7.75
C TYR A 426 -4.23 8.54 -6.98
N SER A 427 -3.17 8.93 -7.70
CA SER A 427 -1.92 9.44 -7.14
C SER A 427 -1.69 10.85 -7.69
N ALA A 428 -1.67 11.84 -6.80
CA ALA A 428 -1.47 13.24 -7.22
C ALA A 428 -0.15 13.42 -7.97
N LEU A 429 0.93 12.74 -7.55
CA LEU A 429 2.23 12.82 -8.19
C LEU A 429 2.22 12.15 -9.57
N MET A 430 1.68 10.94 -9.71
CA MET A 430 1.62 10.28 -11.02
C MET A 430 0.72 11.04 -12.00
N GLN A 431 -0.45 11.51 -11.54
CA GLN A 431 -1.30 12.38 -12.36
C GLN A 431 -0.61 13.70 -12.70
N TYR A 432 0.23 14.25 -11.81
CA TYR A 432 1.02 15.45 -12.13
C TYR A 432 2.11 15.18 -13.17
N PHE A 433 2.82 14.04 -13.10
CA PHE A 433 3.75 13.63 -14.16
C PHE A 433 3.03 13.48 -15.50
N VAL A 434 1.91 12.75 -15.52
CA VAL A 434 1.15 12.54 -16.74
C VAL A 434 0.55 13.84 -17.26
N ASN A 435 0.04 14.69 -16.38
CA ASN A 435 -0.42 16.02 -16.76
C ASN A 435 0.71 16.91 -17.26
N ASN A 436 1.97 16.64 -16.95
CA ASN A 436 3.12 17.31 -17.56
C ASN A 436 3.61 16.59 -18.84
N GLY A 437 2.90 15.60 -19.35
CA GLY A 437 3.22 14.92 -20.62
C GLY A 437 4.26 13.82 -20.52
N TYR A 438 4.42 13.22 -19.34
CA TYR A 438 5.17 11.98 -19.17
C TYR A 438 4.24 10.79 -19.20
N ALA A 439 4.56 9.74 -19.96
CA ALA A 439 3.98 8.43 -19.67
C ALA A 439 4.58 7.89 -18.37
N VAL A 440 3.77 7.26 -17.53
CA VAL A 440 4.23 6.66 -16.27
C VAL A 440 3.92 5.19 -16.27
N LEU A 441 4.94 4.37 -16.06
CA LEU A 441 4.81 2.94 -15.83
C LEU A 441 5.24 2.62 -14.40
N GLY A 442 4.24 2.48 -13.53
CA GLY A 442 4.43 2.01 -12.16
C GLY A 442 4.61 0.51 -12.16
N ILE A 443 5.87 0.07 -12.13
CA ILE A 443 6.20 -1.34 -12.25
C ILE A 443 5.86 -2.08 -10.96
N ASN A 444 5.42 -3.33 -11.10
CA ASN A 444 5.41 -4.30 -10.01
C ASN A 444 6.44 -5.37 -10.36
N ASN A 445 7.73 -5.04 -10.14
CA ASN A 445 8.84 -5.98 -10.37
C ASN A 445 8.68 -7.25 -9.52
N ARG A 446 9.38 -8.33 -9.87
CA ARG A 446 9.39 -9.54 -9.04
C ARG A 446 9.74 -9.17 -7.58
N GLY A 447 9.05 -9.75 -6.62
CA GLY A 447 9.01 -9.29 -5.23
C GLY A 447 7.72 -8.57 -4.84
N SER A 448 6.98 -7.97 -5.77
CA SER A 448 5.75 -7.25 -5.42
C SER A 448 4.66 -8.16 -4.85
N SER A 449 3.91 -7.65 -3.88
CA SER A 449 2.72 -8.32 -3.35
C SER A 449 1.53 -8.31 -4.32
N GLY A 450 0.55 -9.18 -4.09
CA GLY A 450 -0.72 -9.24 -4.82
C GLY A 450 -0.67 -10.03 -6.13
N TYR A 451 0.41 -10.77 -6.41
CA TYR A 451 0.56 -11.63 -7.58
C TYR A 451 0.95 -13.06 -7.22
N GLY A 452 0.66 -13.46 -5.97
CA GLY A 452 0.90 -14.81 -5.47
C GLY A 452 2.30 -15.01 -4.88
N LYS A 453 2.42 -16.06 -4.06
CA LYS A 453 3.63 -16.42 -3.30
C LYS A 453 4.85 -16.55 -4.21
N SER A 454 4.71 -17.18 -5.38
CA SER A 454 5.84 -17.44 -6.28
C SER A 454 6.40 -16.15 -6.88
N PHE A 455 5.55 -15.15 -7.16
CA PHE A 455 6.00 -13.83 -7.63
C PHE A 455 6.60 -13.00 -6.48
N PHE A 456 6.00 -13.09 -5.30
CA PHE A 456 6.42 -12.37 -4.11
C PHE A 456 7.81 -12.79 -3.61
N THR A 457 8.16 -14.08 -3.65
CA THR A 457 9.49 -14.56 -3.18
C THR A 457 10.55 -14.58 -4.29
N ALA A 458 10.24 -14.03 -5.47
CA ALA A 458 11.12 -14.15 -6.62
C ALA A 458 12.36 -13.24 -6.55
N ASP A 459 12.35 -12.23 -5.67
CA ASP A 459 13.48 -11.33 -5.40
C ASP A 459 14.32 -11.69 -4.16
N ASP A 460 13.91 -12.68 -3.37
CA ASP A 460 14.67 -13.18 -2.21
C ASP A 460 16.13 -13.48 -2.59
N GLY A 461 17.06 -12.82 -1.89
CA GLY A 461 18.50 -12.91 -2.08
C GLY A 461 19.02 -12.27 -3.38
N LYS A 462 18.18 -11.57 -4.14
CA LYS A 462 18.44 -11.11 -5.52
C LYS A 462 18.33 -9.60 -5.72
N HIS A 463 18.08 -8.81 -4.67
CA HIS A 463 18.02 -7.35 -4.76
C HIS A 463 19.26 -6.76 -5.48
N GLY A 464 19.02 -5.83 -6.39
CA GLY A 464 20.05 -5.23 -7.25
C GLY A 464 20.47 -6.06 -8.47
N ARG A 465 19.88 -7.25 -8.66
CA ARG A 465 20.17 -8.15 -9.78
C ARG A 465 18.92 -8.44 -10.60
N GLU A 466 18.20 -9.53 -10.34
CA GLU A 466 17.04 -9.95 -11.13
C GLU A 466 15.88 -8.93 -11.10
N PRO A 467 15.48 -8.36 -9.95
CA PRO A 467 14.48 -7.29 -9.92
C PRO A 467 14.94 -6.02 -10.66
N LEU A 468 16.26 -5.79 -10.75
CA LEU A 468 16.80 -4.67 -11.51
C LEU A 468 16.59 -4.89 -13.00
N TRP A 469 16.77 -6.10 -13.49
CA TRP A 469 16.48 -6.43 -14.87
C TRP A 469 15.00 -6.25 -15.22
N ASP A 470 14.06 -6.49 -14.30
CA ASP A 470 12.64 -6.15 -14.55
C ASP A 470 12.46 -4.65 -14.81
N CYS A 471 13.21 -3.78 -14.10
CA CYS A 471 13.19 -2.34 -14.34
C CYS A 471 13.80 -1.98 -15.72
N ILE A 472 14.86 -2.68 -16.15
CA ILE A 472 15.47 -2.48 -17.46
C ILE A 472 14.49 -2.91 -18.58
N GLU A 473 13.82 -4.05 -18.41
CA GLU A 473 12.83 -4.52 -19.38
C GLU A 473 11.56 -3.66 -19.40
N ALA A 474 11.21 -3.00 -18.30
CA ALA A 474 10.16 -1.99 -18.27
C ALA A 474 10.47 -0.81 -19.22
N LYS A 475 11.75 -0.39 -19.28
CA LYS A 475 12.20 0.60 -20.27
C LYS A 475 12.07 0.05 -21.70
N THR A 476 12.50 -1.19 -21.94
CA THR A 476 12.38 -1.85 -23.26
C THR A 476 10.92 -1.89 -23.72
N PHE A 477 10.02 -2.29 -22.83
CA PHE A 477 8.58 -2.29 -23.07
C PHE A 477 8.08 -0.89 -23.47
N LEU A 478 8.40 0.14 -22.67
CA LEU A 478 8.01 1.53 -22.96
C LEU A 478 8.49 1.97 -24.35
N ALA A 479 9.77 1.74 -24.67
CA ALA A 479 10.35 2.05 -25.97
C ALA A 479 9.65 1.32 -27.14
N GLY A 480 9.15 0.10 -26.91
CA GLY A 480 8.45 -0.72 -27.89
C GLY A 480 6.99 -0.32 -28.16
N THR A 481 6.37 0.54 -27.35
CA THR A 481 4.96 0.93 -27.50
C THR A 481 4.66 1.76 -28.77
N GLY A 482 5.69 2.33 -29.40
CA GLY A 482 5.55 3.21 -30.57
C GLY A 482 5.11 4.65 -30.26
N VAL A 483 4.69 4.94 -29.02
CA VAL A 483 4.23 6.27 -28.57
C VAL A 483 5.18 6.94 -27.57
N ILE A 484 6.23 6.23 -27.14
CA ILE A 484 7.28 6.76 -26.26
C ILE A 484 8.54 7.05 -27.06
N ASP A 485 9.24 8.13 -26.71
CA ASP A 485 10.59 8.40 -27.21
C ASP A 485 11.61 7.58 -26.41
N PRO A 486 12.30 6.59 -27.04
CA PRO A 486 13.22 5.68 -26.33
C PRO A 486 14.43 6.40 -25.70
N GLU A 487 14.78 7.59 -26.17
CA GLU A 487 15.91 8.38 -25.66
C GLU A 487 15.52 9.27 -24.47
N ARG A 488 14.23 9.31 -24.13
CA ARG A 488 13.66 10.20 -23.10
C ARG A 488 12.93 9.42 -22.00
N ILE A 489 13.62 8.43 -21.44
CA ILE A 489 13.10 7.61 -20.33
C ILE A 489 13.96 7.82 -19.07
N GLY A 490 13.29 8.21 -17.98
CA GLY A 490 13.88 8.32 -16.64
C GLY A 490 13.37 7.24 -15.69
N ILE A 491 14.01 7.11 -14.53
CA ILE A 491 13.59 6.22 -13.44
C ILE A 491 13.39 7.03 -12.15
N VAL A 492 12.30 6.76 -11.44
CA VAL A 492 11.93 7.43 -10.19
C VAL A 492 11.43 6.39 -9.19
N GLY A 493 11.81 6.51 -7.93
CA GLY A 493 11.36 5.59 -6.90
C GLY A 493 11.74 6.06 -5.50
N GLY A 494 11.05 5.54 -4.49
CA GLY A 494 11.33 5.86 -3.10
C GLY A 494 11.54 4.64 -2.22
N SER A 495 12.32 4.79 -1.15
CA SER A 495 12.69 3.68 -0.25
C SER A 495 13.39 2.56 -1.03
N TYR A 496 12.89 1.32 -1.02
CA TYR A 496 13.38 0.27 -1.93
C TYR A 496 13.35 0.68 -3.42
N GLY A 497 12.34 1.44 -3.85
CA GLY A 497 12.30 1.98 -5.21
C GLY A 497 13.44 2.98 -5.47
N GLY A 498 13.86 3.73 -4.45
CA GLY A 498 15.03 4.61 -4.49
C GLY A 498 16.33 3.81 -4.60
N TYR A 499 16.44 2.70 -3.86
CA TYR A 499 17.51 1.72 -4.06
C TYR A 499 17.56 1.19 -5.49
N MET A 500 16.42 0.89 -6.11
CA MET A 500 16.35 0.44 -7.50
C MET A 500 16.76 1.55 -8.49
N VAL A 501 16.43 2.82 -8.22
CA VAL A 501 16.95 3.97 -8.96
C VAL A 501 18.48 4.01 -8.87
N LEU A 502 19.04 4.03 -7.66
CA LEU A 502 20.49 4.09 -7.46
C LEU A 502 21.20 2.88 -8.08
N SER A 503 20.62 1.68 -7.97
CA SER A 503 21.12 0.45 -8.58
C SER A 503 21.12 0.51 -10.10
N ALA A 504 20.05 1.02 -10.72
CA ALA A 504 20.00 1.22 -12.16
C ALA A 504 21.08 2.21 -12.61
N MET A 505 21.24 3.32 -11.89
CA MET A 505 22.18 4.38 -12.22
C MET A 505 23.66 3.95 -12.02
N ALA A 506 23.94 3.07 -11.07
CA ALA A 506 25.29 2.57 -10.78
C ALA A 506 25.66 1.33 -11.59
N PHE A 507 24.77 0.34 -11.69
CA PHE A 507 25.08 -0.96 -12.31
C PHE A 507 24.70 -1.01 -13.79
N ARG A 508 23.82 -0.12 -14.25
CA ARG A 508 23.38 0.00 -15.64
C ARG A 508 23.37 1.49 -16.06
N PRO A 509 24.51 2.20 -15.99
CA PRO A 509 24.58 3.66 -16.09
C PRO A 509 24.06 4.24 -17.42
N GLU A 510 23.97 3.43 -18.48
CA GLU A 510 23.43 3.83 -19.79
C GLU A 510 21.95 3.49 -19.98
N ALA A 511 21.31 2.82 -19.02
CA ALA A 511 19.91 2.42 -19.13
C ALA A 511 18.96 3.61 -19.11
N PHE A 512 19.09 4.51 -18.14
CA PHE A 512 18.17 5.64 -17.98
C PHE A 512 18.86 6.98 -18.23
N LYS A 513 18.10 7.95 -18.74
CA LYS A 513 18.64 9.29 -19.03
C LYS A 513 18.85 10.13 -17.76
N VAL A 514 18.04 9.87 -16.73
CA VAL A 514 17.97 10.61 -15.46
C VAL A 514 17.37 9.72 -14.37
N GLY A 515 17.83 9.89 -13.13
CA GLY A 515 17.30 9.19 -11.95
C GLY A 515 16.82 10.18 -10.88
N ILE A 516 15.72 9.84 -10.20
CA ILE A 516 15.27 10.54 -8.99
C ILE A 516 15.09 9.52 -7.88
N ASP A 517 15.97 9.59 -6.89
CA ASP A 517 15.96 8.80 -5.68
C ASP A 517 15.27 9.58 -4.55
N ILE A 518 14.29 8.94 -3.90
CA ILE A 518 13.56 9.49 -2.76
C ILE A 518 13.84 8.59 -1.55
N PHE A 519 14.68 9.05 -0.60
CA PHE A 519 15.09 8.33 0.60
C PHE A 519 15.44 6.84 0.34
N GLY A 520 16.23 6.57 -0.70
CA GLY A 520 16.61 5.23 -1.12
C GLY A 520 17.80 4.66 -0.35
N VAL A 521 17.80 3.33 -0.21
CA VAL A 521 18.94 2.62 0.39
C VAL A 521 20.13 2.70 -0.57
N ALA A 522 21.27 3.19 -0.10
CA ALA A 522 22.52 3.25 -0.88
C ALA A 522 23.53 2.18 -0.41
N ASN A 523 23.45 1.79 0.87
CA ASN A 523 24.30 0.84 1.56
C ASN A 523 23.44 -0.12 2.39
N TRP A 524 23.27 -1.34 1.88
CA TRP A 524 22.50 -2.37 2.55
C TRP A 524 23.05 -2.76 3.92
N ILE A 525 24.38 -2.82 4.06
CA ILE A 525 25.00 -3.22 5.33
C ILE A 525 24.60 -2.23 6.42
N ARG A 526 24.77 -0.93 6.14
CA ARG A 526 24.39 0.11 7.11
C ARG A 526 22.90 0.03 7.42
N THR A 527 22.06 -0.04 6.40
CA THR A 527 20.60 -0.08 6.58
C THR A 527 20.15 -1.25 7.43
N LEU A 528 20.68 -2.46 7.21
CA LEU A 528 20.35 -3.67 7.96
C LEU A 528 20.87 -3.61 9.40
N GLU A 529 22.03 -3.00 9.64
CA GLU A 529 22.58 -2.75 10.97
C GLU A 529 21.84 -1.62 11.72
N SER A 530 21.24 -0.67 11.00
CA SER A 530 20.59 0.51 11.56
C SER A 530 19.07 0.42 11.68
N ILE A 531 18.46 -0.75 11.41
CA ILE A 531 17.00 -0.88 11.49
C ILE A 531 16.48 -0.47 12.88
N PRO A 532 15.30 0.18 12.97
CA PRO A 532 14.74 0.57 14.24
C PRO A 532 14.61 -0.61 15.21
N PRO A 533 14.86 -0.43 16.52
CA PRO A 533 14.78 -1.53 17.48
C PRO A 533 13.44 -2.27 17.44
N TYR A 534 12.33 -1.55 17.23
CA TYR A 534 10.98 -2.12 17.17
C TYR A 534 10.72 -3.00 15.93
N TRP A 535 11.70 -3.20 15.04
CA TRP A 535 11.67 -4.19 13.95
C TRP A 535 12.35 -5.52 14.33
N GLU A 536 12.76 -5.70 15.59
CA GLU A 536 13.49 -6.90 16.05
C GLU A 536 12.78 -8.21 15.69
N SER A 537 11.45 -8.28 15.84
CA SER A 537 10.62 -9.45 15.50
C SER A 537 10.69 -9.83 14.02
N PHE A 538 11.00 -8.88 13.13
CA PHE A 538 11.06 -9.06 11.68
C PHE A 538 12.51 -9.05 11.13
N ARG A 539 13.51 -8.71 11.95
CA ARG A 539 14.92 -8.56 11.52
C ARG A 539 15.44 -9.78 10.75
N LEU A 540 15.20 -10.98 11.26
CA LEU A 540 15.73 -12.19 10.64
C LEU A 540 15.06 -12.49 9.29
N ALA A 541 13.78 -12.15 9.13
CA ALA A 541 13.09 -12.26 7.84
C ALA A 541 13.70 -11.31 6.81
N LEU A 542 13.98 -10.06 7.19
CA LEU A 542 14.72 -9.11 6.33
C LEU A 542 16.11 -9.62 5.95
N TYR A 543 16.82 -10.29 6.87
CA TYR A 543 18.14 -10.86 6.56
C TYR A 543 18.07 -12.02 5.57
N GLN A 544 16.97 -12.76 5.55
CA GLN A 544 16.78 -13.83 4.57
C GLN A 544 16.38 -13.29 3.20
N GLU A 545 15.47 -12.31 3.17
CA GLU A 545 15.04 -11.63 1.95
C GLU A 545 16.20 -10.84 1.32
N VAL A 546 16.86 -9.97 2.07
CA VAL A 546 17.91 -9.09 1.54
C VAL A 546 19.30 -9.72 1.64
N GLY A 547 19.66 -10.17 2.84
CA GLY A 547 20.97 -10.74 3.19
C GLY A 547 21.37 -10.43 4.63
N ASP A 548 22.20 -11.29 5.23
CA ASP A 548 22.71 -11.10 6.59
C ASP A 548 23.93 -10.16 6.55
N PRO A 549 23.93 -9.00 7.24
CA PRO A 549 25.01 -8.00 7.15
C PRO A 549 26.37 -8.52 7.60
N VAL A 550 26.42 -9.63 8.35
CA VAL A 550 27.65 -10.29 8.78
C VAL A 550 28.05 -11.38 7.80
N LYS A 551 27.14 -12.29 7.46
CA LYS A 551 27.47 -13.48 6.63
C LYS A 551 27.55 -13.17 5.14
N ASP A 552 26.69 -12.29 4.65
CA ASP A 552 26.54 -11.93 3.23
C ASP A 552 27.25 -10.62 2.89
N ARG A 553 28.17 -10.15 3.74
CA ARG A 553 28.78 -8.82 3.65
C ARG A 553 29.33 -8.51 2.26
N GLU A 554 30.04 -9.44 1.63
CA GLU A 554 30.59 -9.25 0.27
C GLU A 554 29.48 -9.07 -0.78
N ARG A 555 28.45 -9.91 -0.74
CA ARG A 555 27.28 -9.82 -1.63
C ARG A 555 26.54 -8.49 -1.43
N LEU A 556 26.32 -8.11 -0.18
CA LEU A 556 25.64 -6.85 0.16
C LEU A 556 26.47 -5.62 -0.25
N MET A 557 27.80 -5.67 -0.17
CA MET A 557 28.65 -4.61 -0.75
C MET A 557 28.49 -4.56 -2.27
N ALA A 558 28.55 -5.71 -2.94
CA ALA A 558 28.44 -5.79 -4.40
C ALA A 558 27.07 -5.34 -4.95
N THR A 559 26.01 -5.43 -4.13
CA THR A 559 24.67 -4.97 -4.50
C THR A 559 24.28 -3.62 -3.86
N SER A 560 25.21 -2.94 -3.19
CA SER A 560 24.99 -1.61 -2.59
C SER A 560 25.50 -0.50 -3.52
N PRO A 561 24.62 0.37 -4.07
CA PRO A 561 24.99 1.40 -5.02
C PRO A 561 26.10 2.35 -4.54
N LEU A 562 26.21 2.60 -3.22
CA LEU A 562 27.21 3.50 -2.65
C LEU A 562 28.65 3.09 -3.01
N PHE A 563 28.97 1.80 -3.00
CA PHE A 563 30.31 1.30 -3.33
C PHE A 563 30.61 1.33 -4.83
N HIS A 564 29.60 1.59 -5.65
CA HIS A 564 29.67 1.71 -7.10
C HIS A 564 29.22 3.11 -7.56
N ALA A 565 29.13 4.08 -6.65
CA ALA A 565 28.71 5.44 -6.93
C ALA A 565 29.63 6.11 -7.96
N SER A 566 30.89 5.66 -8.01
CA SER A 566 31.84 6.05 -9.03
C SER A 566 31.43 5.63 -10.42
N GLU A 567 30.35 4.88 -10.67
CA GLU A 567 29.84 4.52 -12.02
C GLU A 567 28.60 5.34 -12.44
N ILE A 568 28.05 6.15 -11.54
CA ILE A 568 26.89 6.99 -11.86
C ILE A 568 27.35 8.14 -12.77
N ARG A 569 26.92 8.10 -14.05
CA ARG A 569 27.32 9.04 -15.12
C ARG A 569 26.21 9.95 -15.61
N LYS A 570 24.98 9.78 -15.11
CA LYS A 570 23.80 10.52 -15.55
C LYS A 570 23.31 11.45 -14.44
N PRO A 571 22.51 12.48 -14.75
CA PRO A 571 21.92 13.36 -13.75
C PRO A 571 21.13 12.59 -12.70
N LEU A 572 21.34 12.94 -11.44
CA LEU A 572 20.69 12.33 -10.28
C LEU A 572 20.08 13.40 -9.37
N MET A 573 18.83 13.22 -8.98
CA MET A 573 18.23 13.98 -7.88
C MET A 573 18.03 13.06 -6.69
N VAL A 574 18.36 13.53 -5.48
CA VAL A 574 18.12 12.83 -4.22
C VAL A 574 17.23 13.69 -3.32
N ILE A 575 16.20 13.09 -2.73
CA ILE A 575 15.27 13.75 -1.81
C ILE A 575 15.22 12.97 -0.49
N GLN A 576 15.39 13.63 0.65
CA GLN A 576 15.48 12.97 1.96
C GLN A 576 14.70 13.73 3.04
N GLY A 577 14.03 13.00 3.95
CA GLY A 577 13.57 13.55 5.23
C GLY A 577 14.66 13.41 6.30
N ALA A 578 14.94 14.46 7.06
CA ALA A 578 16.03 14.44 8.03
C ALA A 578 15.76 13.52 9.24
N ASN A 579 14.49 13.27 9.56
CA ASN A 579 14.06 12.47 10.70
C ASN A 579 13.68 11.02 10.33
N ASP A 580 14.08 10.57 9.14
CA ASP A 580 13.77 9.23 8.63
C ASP A 580 14.41 8.14 9.49
N PRO A 581 13.61 7.31 10.19
CA PRO A 581 14.15 6.25 11.04
C PRO A 581 14.46 4.96 10.26
N ARG A 582 14.01 4.85 9.01
CA ARG A 582 14.10 3.62 8.20
C ARG A 582 15.31 3.67 7.26
N VAL A 583 15.38 4.72 6.44
CA VAL A 583 16.52 5.00 5.57
C VAL A 583 17.15 6.31 6.03
N ILE A 584 18.08 6.18 6.96
CA ILE A 584 18.66 7.30 7.67
C ILE A 584 19.35 8.28 6.72
N LYS A 585 19.28 9.58 7.02
CA LYS A 585 19.86 10.67 6.20
C LYS A 585 21.31 10.42 5.72
N PRO A 586 22.22 9.78 6.49
CA PRO A 586 23.55 9.40 6.01
C PRO A 586 23.58 8.57 4.72
N GLU A 587 22.55 7.78 4.42
CA GLU A 587 22.44 7.06 3.14
C GLU A 587 22.45 8.02 1.95
N SER A 588 21.58 9.03 2.01
CA SER A 588 21.48 10.10 1.01
C SER A 588 22.69 11.03 1.00
N ASP A 589 23.22 11.39 2.17
CA ASP A 589 24.39 12.28 2.26
C ASP A 589 25.62 11.67 1.56
N ASP A 590 25.90 10.40 1.82
CA ASP A 590 27.09 9.72 1.31
C ASP A 590 27.00 9.49 -0.20
N ILE A 591 25.84 9.06 -0.72
CA ILE A 591 25.68 8.84 -2.16
C ILE A 591 25.79 10.16 -2.93
N VAL A 592 25.19 11.25 -2.43
CA VAL A 592 25.30 12.58 -3.05
C VAL A 592 26.76 13.05 -3.05
N ALA A 593 27.47 12.90 -1.94
CA ALA A 593 28.88 13.28 -1.84
C ALA A 593 29.77 12.45 -2.78
N ALA A 594 29.48 11.17 -2.95
CA ALA A 594 30.21 10.29 -3.85
C ALA A 594 29.96 10.65 -5.33
N VAL A 595 28.69 10.80 -5.74
CA VAL A 595 28.32 11.06 -7.15
C VAL A 595 28.77 12.44 -7.62
N LYS A 596 28.77 13.46 -6.74
CA LYS A 596 29.29 14.80 -7.08
C LYS A 596 30.74 14.78 -7.56
N LYS A 597 31.56 13.80 -7.14
CA LYS A 597 32.95 13.65 -7.60
C LYS A 597 33.06 13.22 -9.07
N ASN A 598 31.99 12.69 -9.65
CA ASN A 598 31.96 12.25 -11.05
C ASN A 598 31.74 13.41 -12.04
N ASN A 599 31.59 14.66 -11.58
CA ASN A 599 31.25 15.83 -12.39
C ASN A 599 29.93 15.69 -13.18
N VAL A 600 28.96 14.98 -12.61
CA VAL A 600 27.59 14.88 -13.13
C VAL A 600 26.65 15.80 -12.36
N PRO A 601 25.56 16.30 -12.95
CA PRO A 601 24.59 17.10 -12.23
C PRO A 601 23.93 16.30 -11.09
N VAL A 602 24.02 16.81 -9.87
CA VAL A 602 23.38 16.23 -8.68
C VAL A 602 22.59 17.30 -7.93
N ASP A 603 21.27 17.12 -7.86
CA ASP A 603 20.38 17.92 -7.02
C ASP A 603 20.12 17.16 -5.71
N TYR A 604 20.21 17.85 -4.57
CA TYR A 604 19.94 17.26 -3.26
C TYR A 604 18.98 18.14 -2.47
N LEU A 605 17.83 17.58 -2.10
CA LEU A 605 16.78 18.25 -1.34
C LEU A 605 16.55 17.52 -0.01
N VAL A 606 16.74 18.23 1.10
CA VAL A 606 16.51 17.68 2.45
C VAL A 606 15.41 18.48 3.12
N PHE A 607 14.44 17.79 3.73
CA PHE A 607 13.41 18.39 4.57
C PHE A 607 13.70 18.10 6.05
N ASP A 608 14.05 19.14 6.80
CA ASP A 608 14.41 19.03 8.23
C ASP A 608 13.23 18.61 9.13
N ASP A 609 12.00 18.82 8.66
CA ASP A 609 10.76 18.56 9.40
C ASP A 609 9.94 17.37 8.85
N GLU A 610 10.59 16.42 8.15
CA GLU A 610 9.96 15.20 7.64
C GLU A 610 10.81 13.95 7.94
N GLY A 611 10.19 12.77 7.83
CA GLY A 611 10.83 11.46 7.99
C GLY A 611 10.78 10.64 6.70
N HIS A 612 10.34 9.37 6.80
CA HIS A 612 10.24 8.43 5.67
C HIS A 612 9.02 8.69 4.75
N GLY A 613 8.81 9.95 4.39
CA GLY A 613 7.64 10.43 3.64
C GLY A 613 7.34 11.90 3.94
N PHE A 614 6.50 12.53 3.12
CA PHE A 614 6.19 13.96 3.24
C PHE A 614 4.73 14.16 3.66
N SER A 615 4.54 14.52 4.93
CA SER A 615 3.21 14.75 5.51
C SER A 615 2.70 16.16 5.28
N LYS A 616 3.62 17.13 5.16
CA LYS A 616 3.29 18.55 5.00
C LYS A 616 3.11 18.87 3.52
N LYS A 617 2.00 19.52 3.18
CA LYS A 617 1.68 19.95 1.81
C LYS A 617 2.76 20.86 1.22
N LYS A 618 3.36 21.75 2.03
CA LYS A 618 4.45 22.64 1.59
C LYS A 618 5.66 21.85 1.04
N ASN A 619 6.04 20.77 1.73
CA ASN A 619 7.19 19.94 1.40
C ASN A 619 6.87 19.04 0.21
N THR A 620 5.67 18.44 0.19
CA THR A 620 5.17 17.65 -0.94
C THR A 620 5.13 18.49 -2.22
N LEU A 621 4.66 19.74 -2.13
CA LEU A 621 4.61 20.69 -3.23
C LEU A 621 6.00 21.05 -3.75
N GLU A 622 6.97 21.32 -2.87
CA GLU A 622 8.34 21.60 -3.28
C GLU A 622 9.02 20.37 -3.91
N ALA A 623 8.91 19.20 -3.28
CA ALA A 623 9.46 17.96 -3.83
C ALA A 623 8.92 17.68 -5.23
N ASN A 624 7.60 17.72 -5.41
CA ASN A 624 6.95 17.41 -6.68
C ASN A 624 7.29 18.45 -7.77
N ARG A 625 7.38 19.74 -7.42
CA ARG A 625 7.84 20.78 -8.34
C ARG A 625 9.25 20.50 -8.83
N ARG A 626 10.17 20.28 -7.89
CA ARG A 626 11.60 20.07 -8.19
C ARG A 626 11.82 18.80 -9.00
N MET A 627 11.07 17.74 -8.73
CA MET A 627 11.11 16.52 -9.54
C MET A 627 10.73 16.79 -11.00
N VAL A 628 9.62 17.49 -11.26
CA VAL A 628 9.20 17.80 -12.64
C VAL A 628 10.17 18.76 -13.33
N GLU A 629 10.65 19.80 -12.65
CA GLU A 629 11.65 20.71 -13.20
C GLU A 629 12.95 19.98 -13.57
N PHE A 630 13.38 19.04 -12.73
CA PHE A 630 14.57 18.21 -12.98
C PHE A 630 14.34 17.28 -14.17
N LEU A 631 13.20 16.58 -14.24
CA LEU A 631 12.86 15.73 -15.38
C LEU A 631 12.76 16.53 -16.68
N ASP A 632 12.10 17.68 -16.66
CA ASP A 632 11.93 18.53 -17.85
C ASP A 632 13.27 18.96 -18.42
N LYS A 633 14.22 19.33 -17.55
CA LYS A 633 15.57 19.72 -17.96
C LYS A 633 16.30 18.63 -18.75
N TYR A 634 16.12 17.35 -18.40
CA TYR A 634 16.90 16.25 -19.00
C TYR A 634 16.13 15.39 -19.99
N LEU A 635 14.79 15.36 -19.92
CA LEU A 635 13.92 14.58 -20.79
C LEU A 635 13.18 15.43 -21.84
N LYS A 636 13.14 16.76 -21.69
CA LYS A 636 12.51 17.67 -22.66
C LYS A 636 13.39 18.84 -23.11
N PRO A 637 14.68 18.62 -23.44
CA PRO A 637 15.54 19.71 -23.90
C PRO A 637 14.98 20.34 -25.19
N GLY A 638 14.85 21.67 -25.21
CA GLY A 638 14.41 22.42 -26.39
C GLY A 638 12.89 22.51 -26.61
N ILE A 639 12.07 21.93 -25.72
CA ILE A 639 10.62 22.19 -25.71
C ILE A 639 10.40 23.41 -24.82
N SER A 640 10.02 24.55 -25.41
CA SER A 640 9.65 25.75 -24.65
C SER A 640 8.51 25.42 -23.70
N GLN A 641 8.76 25.56 -22.40
CA GLN A 641 7.74 25.45 -21.35
C GLN A 641 6.56 26.37 -21.71
N PRO A 642 5.30 25.92 -21.59
CA PRO A 642 4.18 26.86 -21.64
C PRO A 642 4.40 27.89 -20.52
N VAL A 643 4.34 29.17 -20.91
CA VAL A 643 4.52 30.31 -20.01
C VAL A 643 3.55 30.19 -18.83
N LYS A 644 4.09 30.38 -17.62
CA LYS A 644 3.42 30.28 -16.32
C LYS A 644 2.07 30.99 -16.25
#